data_AF-A0A931WSD6-F1
#
_entry.id   AF-A0A931WSD6-F1
#
_cell.length_a   1.000
_cell.length_b   1.000
_cell.length_c   1.000
_cell.angle_alpha   90.00
_cell.angle_beta   90.00
_cell.angle_gamma   90.00
#
_symmetry.space_group_name_H-M   'P 1'
#
loop_
_entity.id
_entity.type
_entity.pdbx_description
1 polymer ?
#
loop_
_entity_poly.entity_id
_entity_poly.type
_entity_poly.pdbx_seq_one_letter_code
_entity_poly.pdbx_strand_id
1 'polypeptide(L)'
;MNEIAVDDTVPAAPGRYLPVLLLMFVGSGCSALIYEIVWFQLLELVIGSSTVSLGILLGTFMGGMCLGSLLFPRFVSAAHHPLRVYAFMELGIGAIGLALLFGMPLINGIYTAWAGSGFVSMLLRGIIAAVCLLPPTLLMGATLPAVSRWVETTPRGVSWLGFFYGGNIGGAVIGSLLAGFYLMRVHDITITTFVAVAINASVALLSLFVARATAYTPAAAGLEAGVARDAWTIYVAIALSGMTALAAEVIWTRILSLLFGATVYTFALILAVFLLGLGIGSTIGSSLGHQMKRPRVALAWCQALLCAAMAWAGYIVMEQLPFWPIDPSMASTPLYNVQLDLVRTLWAVLPAAILWGASFPLALASVAARGQDPARLVGGVYAANTLGAIAGSLTASLLLVAWIGSQHSQQVLIVLSAVSALFASGATAFGAESGKSLSKYALAVSVLLIAGYTELLVAAVPPLPARLVEYGRYAVTRGATNKLVYMGEGLTASVAVSDLTDGIRNYHNAGKVQASSDPADMKLQRMLGHLTTLIPENPKKVLVIGCGAGVTAGAVSIEPRLEQETIAEIEPLVPPVVSTYFAEHNFDVIRNPKVHVRIDDGRHFLLTTKEKFDGITSDPLDPWVKGAAALYTREFFEIAKQHLNPGGVVTQFVQLYESTEEAVKSEIGTFMEAFPNGMVFANTVNGQGYDVVLLGQVEPLKIDIDKVQARLNSPEYARMAQSLREVGIYSAVELLGTYAGSAADLQPWLADAAINRDRNMRLQYLAGLGLNLYKADPIYVNMARHAKFPENLFTGSGQAMDALRQAIRIPGAR
;
A
#
# COMPACT_ATOMS: atom_id res chain seq x y z
N MET A 1 9.30 -55.91 47.16
CA MET A 1 8.72 -54.84 48.00
C MET A 1 9.64 -53.63 47.95
N ASN A 2 9.17 -52.60 47.25
CA ASN A 2 9.56 -51.18 47.21
C ASN A 2 9.52 -50.69 45.76
N GLU A 3 8.30 -50.68 45.22
CA GLU A 3 7.91 -49.76 44.16
C GLU A 3 8.05 -48.35 44.74
N ILE A 4 9.00 -47.59 44.21
CA ILE A 4 9.04 -46.14 44.38
C ILE A 4 7.93 -45.62 43.48
N ALA A 5 6.81 -45.26 44.10
CA ALA A 5 5.76 -44.47 43.47
C ALA A 5 6.40 -43.18 42.96
N VAL A 6 6.57 -43.10 41.65
CA VAL A 6 6.77 -41.83 40.96
C VAL A 6 5.44 -41.11 41.07
N ASP A 7 5.42 -40.09 41.92
CA ASP A 7 4.28 -39.22 42.13
C ASP A 7 3.94 -38.54 40.79
N ASP A 8 2.89 -39.00 40.14
CA ASP A 8 2.26 -38.41 38.95
C ASP A 8 1.55 -37.10 39.34
N THR A 9 2.28 -36.15 39.94
CA THR A 9 1.81 -34.77 40.04
C THR A 9 1.93 -34.13 38.67
N VAL A 10 1.02 -34.50 37.78
CA VAL A 10 0.65 -33.71 36.60
C VAL A 10 0.36 -32.30 37.09
N PRO A 11 1.11 -31.26 36.68
CA PRO A 11 0.71 -29.90 36.99
C PRO A 11 -0.69 -29.68 36.40
N ALA A 12 -1.66 -29.48 37.28
CA ALA A 12 -3.04 -29.26 36.91
C ALA A 12 -3.17 -28.00 36.02
N ALA A 13 -3.32 -28.29 34.74
CA ALA A 13 -4.08 -27.60 33.70
C ALA A 13 -3.79 -26.10 33.41
N PRO A 14 -3.38 -25.78 32.16
CA PRO A 14 -3.60 -24.48 31.52
C PRO A 14 -5.06 -23.97 31.58
N GLY A 15 -6.03 -24.83 31.92
CA GLY A 15 -7.47 -24.57 31.80
C GLY A 15 -8.01 -23.38 32.62
N ARG A 16 -7.51 -23.11 33.83
CA ARG A 16 -8.04 -22.02 34.67
C ARG A 16 -7.68 -20.62 34.15
N TYR A 17 -6.49 -20.47 33.56
CA TYR A 17 -6.00 -19.19 33.05
C TYR A 17 -6.09 -19.09 31.51
N LEU A 18 -6.57 -20.13 30.84
CA LEU A 18 -6.69 -20.20 29.38
C LEU A 18 -7.43 -18.99 28.76
N PRO A 19 -8.57 -18.52 29.30
CA PRO A 19 -9.26 -17.36 28.72
C PRO A 19 -8.43 -16.07 28.83
N VAL A 20 -7.72 -15.90 29.94
CA VAL A 20 -6.88 -14.72 30.18
C VAL A 20 -5.66 -14.74 29.26
N LEU A 21 -5.03 -15.91 29.08
CA LEU A 21 -3.92 -16.07 28.13
C LEU A 21 -4.39 -15.78 26.70
N LEU A 22 -5.55 -16.30 26.29
CA LEU A 22 -6.10 -16.02 24.96
C LEU A 22 -6.35 -14.52 24.77
N LEU A 23 -6.95 -13.84 25.76
CA LEU A 23 -7.17 -12.40 25.73
C LEU A 23 -5.86 -11.61 25.60
N MET A 24 -4.81 -12.03 26.30
CA MET A 24 -3.48 -11.43 26.19
C MET A 24 -2.90 -11.57 24.78
N PHE A 25 -3.02 -12.75 24.16
CA PHE A 25 -2.56 -12.95 22.78
C PHE A 25 -3.35 -12.13 21.76
N VAL A 26 -4.67 -12.05 21.93
CA VAL A 26 -5.55 -11.19 21.12
C VAL A 26 -5.15 -9.72 21.28
N GLY A 27 -4.92 -9.25 22.50
CA GLY A 27 -4.46 -7.88 22.76
C GLY A 27 -3.11 -7.58 22.11
N SER A 28 -2.12 -8.47 22.29
CA SER A 28 -0.80 -8.34 21.68
C SER A 28 -0.87 -8.29 20.16
N GLY A 29 -1.62 -9.20 19.52
CA GLY A 29 -1.82 -9.19 18.07
C GLY A 29 -2.54 -7.94 17.57
N CYS A 30 -3.53 -7.45 18.33
CA CYS A 30 -4.23 -6.20 18.04
C CYS A 30 -3.26 -5.01 18.04
N SER A 31 -2.45 -4.86 19.08
CA SER A 31 -1.46 -3.79 19.16
C SER A 31 -0.40 -3.90 18.05
N ALA A 32 0.04 -5.11 17.71
CA ALA A 32 1.05 -5.37 16.69
C ALA A 32 0.63 -4.83 15.32
N LEU A 33 -0.60 -5.10 14.89
CA LEU A 33 -1.10 -4.63 13.61
C LEU A 33 -1.46 -3.15 13.60
N ILE A 34 -1.86 -2.59 14.74
CA ILE A 34 -2.00 -1.13 14.87
C ILE A 34 -0.64 -0.46 14.65
N TYR A 35 0.44 -0.96 15.28
CA TYR A 35 1.78 -0.43 15.08
C TYR A 35 2.29 -0.62 13.66
N GLU A 36 2.06 -1.78 13.05
CA GLU A 36 2.48 -2.04 11.67
C GLU A 36 1.95 -0.95 10.73
N ILE A 37 0.64 -0.67 10.80
CA ILE A 37 0.01 0.35 9.95
C ILE A 37 0.54 1.75 10.29
N VAL A 38 0.66 2.09 11.58
CA VAL A 38 1.19 3.39 12.02
C VAL A 38 2.64 3.61 11.57
N TRP A 39 3.52 2.63 11.79
CA TRP A 39 4.94 2.76 11.48
C TRP A 39 5.19 2.77 9.97
N PHE A 40 4.42 1.99 9.20
CA PHE A 40 4.48 2.05 7.74
C PHE A 40 4.11 3.44 7.24
N GLN A 41 3.02 4.01 7.75
CA GLN A 41 2.61 5.36 7.38
C GLN A 41 3.63 6.43 7.79
N LEU A 42 4.19 6.35 9.01
CA LEU A 42 5.21 7.28 9.47
C LEU A 42 6.50 7.21 8.63
N LEU A 43 6.96 6.01 8.31
CA LEU A 43 8.20 5.82 7.58
C LEU A 43 8.03 6.12 6.09
N GLU A 44 6.87 5.83 5.50
CA GLU A 44 6.52 6.19 4.11
C GLU A 44 6.70 7.70 3.86
N LEU A 45 6.35 8.55 4.83
CA LEU A 45 6.54 10.01 4.74
C LEU A 45 8.01 10.46 4.72
N VAL A 46 8.93 9.63 5.21
CA VAL A 46 10.37 9.92 5.28
C VAL A 46 11.11 9.31 4.10
N ILE A 47 10.93 8.01 3.86
CA ILE A 47 11.70 7.28 2.84
C ILE A 47 10.99 7.18 1.48
N GLY A 48 9.74 7.64 1.37
CA GLY A 48 8.92 7.65 0.15
C GLY A 48 7.95 6.47 0.03
N SER A 49 6.97 6.62 -0.88
CA SER A 49 5.89 5.64 -1.10
C SER A 49 6.15 4.60 -2.20
N SER A 50 7.34 4.61 -2.80
CA SER A 50 7.68 3.68 -3.87
C SER A 50 7.68 2.21 -3.43
N THR A 51 7.41 1.29 -4.37
CA THR A 51 7.43 -0.16 -4.11
C THR A 51 8.74 -0.63 -3.48
N VAL A 52 9.87 -0.03 -3.87
CA VAL A 52 11.19 -0.32 -3.27
C VAL A 52 11.22 0.04 -1.79
N SER A 53 10.70 1.22 -1.43
CA SER A 53 10.68 1.71 -0.05
C SER A 53 9.77 0.84 0.83
N LEU A 54 8.58 0.51 0.32
CA LEU A 54 7.64 -0.39 0.99
C LEU A 54 8.22 -1.82 1.15
N GLY A 55 8.92 -2.32 0.12
CA GLY A 55 9.63 -3.60 0.19
C GLY A 55 10.69 -3.60 1.30
N ILE A 56 11.50 -2.54 1.38
CA ILE A 56 12.48 -2.37 2.45
C ILE A 56 11.83 -2.36 3.84
N LEU A 57 10.71 -1.62 4.01
CA LEU A 57 9.98 -1.56 5.29
C LEU A 57 9.46 -2.94 5.69
N LEU A 58 8.78 -3.64 4.78
CA LEU A 58 8.24 -4.96 5.02
C LEU A 58 9.34 -5.99 5.31
N GLY A 59 10.40 -6.00 4.49
CA GLY A 59 11.54 -6.89 4.66
C GLY A 59 12.27 -6.66 5.98
N THR A 60 12.38 -5.41 6.43
CA THR A 60 12.95 -5.07 7.73
C THR A 60 12.04 -5.49 8.87
N PHE A 61 10.74 -5.20 8.77
CA PHE A 61 9.76 -5.53 9.80
C PHE A 61 9.68 -7.04 10.04
N MET A 62 9.49 -7.82 8.97
CA MET A 62 9.48 -9.27 9.03
C MET A 62 10.87 -9.85 9.37
N GLY A 63 11.94 -9.21 8.88
CA GLY A 63 13.32 -9.59 9.19
C GLY A 63 13.62 -9.50 10.68
N GLY A 64 13.17 -8.44 11.34
CA GLY A 64 13.28 -8.31 12.80
C GLY A 64 12.44 -9.36 13.53
N MET A 65 11.21 -9.65 13.09
CA MET A 65 10.43 -10.75 13.68
C MET A 65 11.14 -12.11 13.56
N CYS A 66 11.71 -12.41 12.39
CA CYS A 66 12.49 -13.62 12.17
C CYS A 66 13.73 -13.69 13.07
N LEU A 67 14.50 -12.59 13.15
CA LEU A 67 15.67 -12.53 14.02
C LEU A 67 15.27 -12.67 15.50
N GLY A 68 14.18 -12.04 15.91
CA GLY A 68 13.65 -12.10 17.26
C GLY A 68 13.33 -13.53 17.67
N SER A 69 12.72 -14.30 16.76
CA SER A 69 12.36 -15.68 17.04
C SER A 69 13.54 -16.63 17.12
N LEU A 70 14.63 -16.37 16.39
CA LEU A 70 15.86 -17.17 16.41
C LEU A 70 16.80 -16.82 17.57
N LEU A 71 16.92 -15.53 17.89
CA LEU A 71 17.85 -15.03 18.89
C LEU A 71 17.32 -15.22 20.30
N PHE A 72 16.00 -15.10 20.51
CA PHE A 72 15.39 -15.21 21.84
C PHE A 72 15.77 -16.49 22.60
N PRO A 73 15.62 -17.71 22.03
CA PRO A 73 15.92 -18.94 22.75
C PRO A 73 17.40 -19.11 23.10
N ARG A 74 18.29 -18.33 22.45
CA ARG A 74 19.74 -18.34 22.68
C ARG A 74 20.14 -17.39 23.80
N PHE A 75 19.54 -16.20 23.87
CA PHE A 75 19.92 -15.17 24.84
C PHE A 75 19.11 -15.18 26.12
N VAL A 76 17.84 -15.61 26.06
CA VAL A 76 16.99 -15.66 27.25
C VAL A 76 16.97 -17.09 27.78
N SER A 77 17.46 -17.26 29.00
CA SER A 77 17.47 -18.56 29.69
C SER A 77 16.05 -19.07 29.95
N ALA A 78 15.86 -20.39 29.80
CA ALA A 78 14.63 -21.08 30.18
C ALA A 78 14.36 -21.07 31.70
N ALA A 79 15.30 -20.62 32.52
CA ALA A 79 15.10 -20.46 33.97
C ALA A 79 14.15 -19.30 34.33
N HIS A 80 13.97 -18.31 33.43
CA HIS A 80 13.08 -17.19 33.69
C HIS A 80 11.61 -17.57 33.46
N HIS A 81 10.73 -17.04 34.30
CA HIS A 81 9.29 -17.24 34.15
C HIS A 81 8.80 -16.70 32.78
N PRO A 82 8.24 -17.55 31.89
CA PRO A 82 7.87 -17.18 30.52
C PRO A 82 6.97 -15.94 30.42
N LEU A 83 5.93 -15.87 31.27
CA LEU A 83 5.01 -14.73 31.29
C LEU A 83 5.66 -13.42 31.78
N ARG A 84 6.67 -13.45 32.66
CA ARG A 84 7.38 -12.21 33.05
C ARG A 84 8.20 -11.66 31.89
N VAL A 85 8.88 -12.54 31.18
CA VAL A 85 9.65 -12.19 29.98
C VAL A 85 8.73 -11.61 28.92
N TYR A 86 7.60 -12.26 28.66
CA TYR A 86 6.57 -11.77 27.74
C TYR A 86 6.05 -10.38 28.14
N ALA A 87 5.78 -10.15 29.43
CA ALA A 87 5.35 -8.83 29.92
C ALA A 87 6.37 -7.71 29.63
N PHE A 88 7.66 -7.97 29.86
CA PHE A 88 8.72 -6.98 29.59
C PHE A 88 8.90 -6.72 28.09
N MET A 89 8.68 -7.73 27.23
CA MET A 89 8.67 -7.52 25.79
C MET A 89 7.53 -6.61 25.35
N GLU A 90 6.31 -6.85 25.84
CA GLU A 90 5.14 -6.01 25.53
C GLU A 90 5.35 -4.56 25.99
N LEU A 91 5.87 -4.34 27.20
CA LEU A 91 6.24 -2.99 27.66
C LEU A 91 7.34 -2.36 26.79
N GLY A 92 8.33 -3.14 26.37
CA GLY A 92 9.39 -2.69 25.47
C GLY A 92 8.85 -2.26 24.11
N ILE A 93 7.95 -3.04 23.52
CA ILE A 93 7.26 -2.70 22.26
C ILE A 93 6.51 -1.37 22.42
N GLY A 94 5.74 -1.21 23.51
CA GLY A 94 5.01 0.03 23.80
C GLY A 94 5.93 1.24 23.98
N ALA A 95 7.03 1.08 24.74
CA ALA A 95 8.00 2.15 24.95
C ALA A 95 8.69 2.59 23.66
N ILE A 96 9.06 1.64 22.79
CA ILE A 96 9.65 1.93 21.48
C ILE A 96 8.61 2.57 20.56
N GLY A 97 7.35 2.13 20.59
CA GLY A 97 6.25 2.74 19.84
C GLY A 97 6.09 4.24 20.15
N LEU A 98 6.15 4.61 21.43
CA LEU A 98 6.18 6.01 21.86
C LEU A 98 7.45 6.74 21.40
N ALA A 99 8.61 6.11 21.56
CA ALA A 99 9.89 6.71 21.18
C ALA A 99 9.93 7.02 19.67
N LEU A 100 9.43 6.11 18.82
CA LEU A 100 9.34 6.33 17.38
C LEU A 100 8.39 7.48 17.06
N LEU A 101 7.19 7.52 17.66
CA LEU A 101 6.21 8.58 17.40
C LEU A 101 6.81 10.00 17.59
N PHE A 102 7.57 10.22 18.66
CA PHE A 102 8.20 11.52 18.93
C PHE A 102 9.58 11.68 18.28
N GLY A 103 10.26 10.58 17.96
CA GLY A 103 11.57 10.58 17.32
C GLY A 103 11.55 10.78 15.81
N MET A 104 10.42 10.50 15.13
CA MET A 104 10.32 10.58 13.68
C MET A 104 10.69 11.94 13.07
N PRO A 105 10.31 13.10 13.64
CA PRO A 105 10.75 14.40 13.11
C PRO A 105 12.26 14.58 13.11
N LEU A 106 12.96 14.05 14.13
CA LEU A 106 14.43 14.09 14.20
C LEU A 106 15.06 13.18 13.16
N ILE A 107 14.52 11.97 13.00
CA ILE A 107 14.96 11.01 11.98
C ILE A 107 14.81 11.61 10.59
N ASN A 108 13.68 12.28 10.32
CA ASN A 108 13.45 12.97 9.05
C ASN A 108 14.50 14.05 8.79
N GLY A 109 14.80 14.92 9.78
CA GLY A 109 15.82 15.96 9.63
C GLY A 109 17.24 15.41 9.41
N ILE A 110 17.59 14.30 10.07
CA ILE A 110 18.86 13.61 9.84
C ILE A 110 18.88 12.97 8.45
N TYR A 111 17.78 12.33 8.04
CA TYR A 111 17.69 11.71 6.73
C TYR A 111 17.90 12.72 5.61
N THR A 112 17.11 13.79 5.59
CA THR A 112 17.15 14.80 4.53
C THR A 112 18.48 15.54 4.44
N ALA A 113 19.22 15.67 5.56
CA ALA A 113 20.56 16.27 5.55
C ALA A 113 21.62 15.43 4.82
N TRP A 114 21.45 14.10 4.76
CA TRP A 114 22.42 13.15 4.18
C TRP A 114 21.90 12.42 2.95
N ALA A 115 20.59 12.46 2.73
CA ALA A 115 19.96 11.81 1.59
C ALA A 115 20.37 12.51 0.28
N GLY A 116 20.68 11.68 -0.70
CA GLY A 116 20.95 12.10 -2.08
C GLY A 116 20.15 11.25 -3.05
N SER A 117 20.60 11.16 -4.30
CA SER A 117 19.97 10.33 -5.33
C SER A 117 20.71 9.00 -5.54
N GLY A 118 20.00 8.00 -6.10
CA GLY A 118 20.59 6.73 -6.52
C GLY A 118 20.76 5.69 -5.41
N PHE A 119 21.64 4.70 -5.67
CA PHE A 119 21.80 3.50 -4.82
C PHE A 119 22.16 3.80 -3.36
N VAL A 120 22.98 4.84 -3.11
CA VAL A 120 23.33 5.26 -1.75
C VAL A 120 22.10 5.71 -0.96
N SER A 121 21.14 6.38 -1.63
CA SER A 121 19.87 6.76 -1.04
C SER A 121 19.03 5.54 -0.64
N MET A 122 18.97 4.54 -1.52
CA MET A 122 18.27 3.28 -1.23
C MET A 122 18.88 2.54 -0.02
N LEU A 123 20.21 2.49 0.10
CA LEU A 123 20.88 1.95 1.28
C LEU A 123 20.55 2.75 2.54
N LEU A 124 20.55 4.08 2.47
CA LEU A 124 20.21 4.94 3.59
C LEU A 124 18.76 4.75 4.06
N ARG A 125 17.80 4.60 3.13
CA ARG A 125 16.41 4.21 3.43
C ARG A 125 16.35 2.89 4.19
N GLY A 126 17.11 1.89 3.74
CA GLY A 126 17.26 0.60 4.41
C GLY A 126 17.81 0.71 5.83
N ILE A 127 18.85 1.52 6.04
CA ILE A 127 19.44 1.73 7.36
C ILE A 127 18.44 2.40 8.31
N ILE A 128 17.72 3.44 7.85
CA ILE A 128 16.74 4.14 8.68
C ILE A 128 15.58 3.22 9.04
N ALA A 129 15.04 2.49 8.05
CA ALA A 129 14.02 1.48 8.30
C ALA A 129 14.52 0.47 9.34
N ALA A 130 15.75 -0.03 9.19
CA ALA A 130 16.36 -0.97 10.13
C ALA A 130 16.49 -0.42 11.55
N VAL A 131 17.00 0.80 11.72
CA VAL A 131 17.14 1.45 13.03
C VAL A 131 15.79 1.64 13.71
N CYS A 132 14.75 2.00 12.94
CA CYS A 132 13.42 2.25 13.49
C CYS A 132 12.66 0.96 13.80
N LEU A 133 12.67 0.01 12.86
CA LEU A 133 11.77 -1.15 12.89
C LEU A 133 12.41 -2.40 13.50
N LEU A 134 13.72 -2.61 13.43
CA LEU A 134 14.33 -3.83 13.99
C LEU A 134 14.14 -3.95 15.50
N PRO A 135 14.37 -2.91 16.34
CA PRO A 135 14.21 -3.06 17.79
C PRO A 135 12.82 -3.53 18.24
N PRO A 136 11.70 -2.90 17.81
CA PRO A 136 10.39 -3.37 18.24
C PRO A 136 10.02 -4.71 17.61
N THR A 137 10.38 -4.96 16.35
CA THR A 137 10.00 -6.20 15.66
C THR A 137 10.80 -7.42 16.12
N LEU A 138 12.04 -7.23 16.58
CA LEU A 138 12.81 -8.24 17.33
C LEU A 138 12.05 -8.68 18.59
N LEU A 139 11.48 -7.73 19.34
CA LEU A 139 10.67 -8.06 20.52
C LEU A 139 9.38 -8.78 20.13
N MET A 140 8.69 -8.31 19.07
CA MET A 140 7.46 -8.94 18.55
C MET A 140 7.73 -10.39 18.12
N GLY A 141 8.80 -10.65 17.39
CA GLY A 141 9.20 -12.01 16.98
C GLY A 141 9.61 -12.93 18.12
N ALA A 142 10.07 -12.35 19.24
CA ALA A 142 10.46 -13.10 20.43
C ALA A 142 9.27 -13.51 21.32
N THR A 143 8.09 -12.89 21.14
CA THR A 143 6.90 -13.14 21.98
C THR A 143 6.43 -14.60 21.95
N LEU A 144 6.28 -15.17 20.75
CA LEU A 144 5.76 -16.54 20.58
C LEU A 144 6.74 -17.59 21.15
N PRO A 145 8.06 -17.54 20.86
CA PRO A 145 9.04 -18.38 21.54
C PRO A 145 9.04 -18.20 23.07
N ALA A 146 8.88 -16.98 23.58
CA ALA A 146 8.84 -16.74 25.03
C ALA A 146 7.69 -17.49 25.69
N VAL A 147 6.46 -17.35 25.18
CA VAL A 147 5.29 -18.04 25.76
C VAL A 147 5.32 -19.55 25.52
N SER A 148 5.97 -20.01 24.44
CA SER A 148 6.04 -21.45 24.13
C SER A 148 6.69 -22.29 25.24
N ARG A 149 7.58 -21.69 26.05
CA ARG A 149 8.20 -22.37 27.21
C ARG A 149 7.25 -22.67 28.36
N TRP A 150 6.02 -22.14 28.30
CA TRP A 150 4.94 -22.49 29.21
C TRP A 150 4.24 -23.80 28.82
N VAL A 151 4.48 -24.29 27.61
CA VAL A 151 3.77 -25.43 27.03
C VAL A 151 4.76 -26.57 26.75
N GLU A 152 4.38 -27.81 27.10
CA GLU A 152 5.25 -28.98 26.87
C GLU A 152 5.49 -29.26 25.38
N THR A 153 6.69 -29.73 25.02
CA THR A 153 7.05 -30.20 23.65
C THR A 153 6.49 -31.58 23.33
N THR A 154 5.19 -31.76 23.48
CA THR A 154 4.46 -32.91 22.95
C THR A 154 3.59 -32.46 21.78
N PRO A 155 3.25 -33.34 20.81
CA PRO A 155 2.30 -32.97 19.76
C PRO A 155 0.98 -32.38 20.30
N ARG A 156 0.55 -32.83 21.50
CA ARG A 156 -0.62 -32.31 22.22
C ARG A 156 -0.39 -30.96 22.91
N GLY A 157 0.80 -30.70 23.45
CA GLY A 157 1.14 -29.38 24.00
C GLY A 157 1.30 -28.37 22.88
N VAL A 158 2.04 -28.75 21.84
CA VAL A 158 2.29 -27.98 20.63
C VAL A 158 0.99 -27.58 19.90
N SER A 159 -0.06 -28.40 19.93
CA SER A 159 -1.36 -27.98 19.37
C SER A 159 -1.91 -26.73 20.06
N TRP A 160 -1.77 -26.58 21.39
CA TRP A 160 -2.21 -25.36 22.08
C TRP A 160 -1.47 -24.10 21.62
N LEU A 161 -0.22 -24.22 21.19
CA LEU A 161 0.54 -23.09 20.63
C LEU A 161 -0.04 -22.60 19.31
N GLY A 162 -0.52 -23.52 18.46
CA GLY A 162 -1.26 -23.15 17.24
C GLY A 162 -2.56 -22.40 17.54
N PHE A 163 -3.26 -22.77 18.62
CA PHE A 163 -4.47 -22.07 19.06
C PHE A 163 -4.16 -20.64 19.57
N PHE A 164 -3.11 -20.45 20.38
CA PHE A 164 -2.70 -19.12 20.82
C PHE A 164 -2.18 -18.25 19.67
N TYR A 165 -1.46 -18.84 18.71
CA TYR A 165 -1.08 -18.17 17.47
C TYR A 165 -2.32 -17.74 16.66
N GLY A 166 -3.33 -18.60 16.55
CA GLY A 166 -4.64 -18.25 15.99
C GLY A 166 -5.32 -17.10 16.72
N GLY A 167 -5.28 -17.06 18.06
CA GLY A 167 -5.77 -15.95 18.87
C GLY A 167 -5.02 -14.64 18.63
N ASN A 168 -3.69 -14.70 18.50
CA ASN A 168 -2.87 -13.55 18.14
C ASN A 168 -3.25 -13.00 16.76
N ILE A 169 -3.43 -13.88 15.77
CA ILE A 169 -3.90 -13.48 14.44
C ILE A 169 -5.34 -12.92 14.50
N GLY A 170 -6.23 -13.48 15.32
CA GLY A 170 -7.56 -12.92 15.54
C GLY A 170 -7.50 -11.50 16.12
N GLY A 171 -6.57 -11.26 17.05
CA GLY A 171 -6.22 -9.93 17.53
C GLY A 171 -5.73 -9.01 16.42
N ALA A 172 -4.82 -9.50 15.58
CA ALA A 172 -4.29 -8.79 14.42
C ALA A 172 -5.39 -8.30 13.46
N VAL A 173 -6.40 -9.14 13.18
CA VAL A 173 -7.59 -8.75 12.40
C VAL A 173 -8.35 -7.60 13.05
N ILE A 174 -8.56 -7.66 14.38
CA ILE A 174 -9.23 -6.57 15.12
C ILE A 174 -8.38 -5.29 15.03
N GLY A 175 -7.07 -5.40 15.23
CA GLY A 175 -6.13 -4.28 15.17
C GLY A 175 -6.11 -3.59 13.81
N SER A 176 -6.07 -4.36 12.71
CA SER A 176 -6.04 -3.81 11.35
C SER A 176 -7.34 -3.11 10.99
N LEU A 177 -8.49 -3.69 11.32
CA LEU A 177 -9.81 -3.07 11.11
C LEU A 177 -9.99 -1.82 11.99
N LEU A 178 -9.60 -1.90 13.26
CA LEU A 178 -9.71 -0.78 14.20
C LEU A 178 -8.84 0.40 13.78
N ALA A 179 -7.59 0.15 13.39
CA ALA A 179 -6.69 1.19 12.88
C ALA A 179 -7.19 1.77 11.55
N GLY A 180 -7.49 0.92 10.57
CA GLY A 180 -7.82 1.31 9.20
C GLY A 180 -9.19 1.99 9.05
N PHE A 181 -10.22 1.54 9.77
CA PHE A 181 -11.59 2.06 9.61
C PHE A 181 -11.99 3.10 10.67
N TYR A 182 -11.32 3.14 11.82
CA TYR A 182 -11.75 3.98 12.94
C TYR A 182 -10.66 4.90 13.49
N LEU A 183 -9.58 4.36 14.08
CA LEU A 183 -8.63 5.18 14.83
C LEU A 183 -7.94 6.23 13.95
N MET A 184 -7.36 5.84 12.82
CA MET A 184 -6.70 6.80 11.94
C MET A 184 -7.71 7.66 11.17
N ARG A 185 -8.84 7.06 10.77
CA ARG A 185 -9.91 7.75 10.03
C ARG A 185 -10.52 8.89 10.84
N VAL A 186 -10.80 8.68 12.12
CA VAL A 186 -11.50 9.64 13.00
C VAL A 186 -10.50 10.50 13.73
N HIS A 187 -9.44 9.90 14.28
CA HIS A 187 -8.41 10.58 15.04
C HIS A 187 -7.16 10.81 14.20
N ASP A 188 -6.02 10.26 14.60
CA ASP A 188 -4.74 10.46 13.93
C ASP A 188 -3.74 9.37 14.35
N ILE A 189 -2.51 9.44 13.83
CA ILE A 189 -1.44 8.50 14.17
C ILE A 189 -1.12 8.51 15.67
N THR A 190 -1.15 9.68 16.33
CA THR A 190 -0.79 9.83 17.75
C THR A 190 -1.76 9.09 18.67
N ILE A 191 -3.06 9.31 18.51
CA ILE A 191 -4.09 8.60 19.29
C ILE A 191 -4.03 7.11 19.00
N THR A 192 -3.83 6.74 17.74
CA THR A 192 -3.69 5.35 17.31
C THR A 192 -2.50 4.67 18.02
N THR A 193 -1.33 5.33 18.11
CA THR A 193 -0.18 4.84 18.88
C THR A 193 -0.51 4.72 20.36
N PHE A 194 -1.14 5.71 20.98
CA PHE A 194 -1.49 5.64 22.41
C PHE A 194 -2.44 4.48 22.73
N VAL A 195 -3.39 4.17 21.84
CA VAL A 195 -4.25 3.00 21.99
C VAL A 195 -3.43 1.70 21.95
N ALA A 196 -2.51 1.56 20.99
CA ALA A 196 -1.64 0.38 20.94
C ALA A 196 -0.79 0.22 22.21
N VAL A 197 -0.19 1.32 22.69
CA VAL A 197 0.62 1.34 23.93
C VAL A 197 -0.22 0.94 25.15
N ALA A 198 -1.45 1.46 25.25
CA ALA A 198 -2.36 1.10 26.33
C ALA A 198 -2.73 -0.39 26.30
N ILE A 199 -2.89 -0.97 25.10
CA ILE A 199 -3.11 -2.41 24.93
C ILE A 199 -1.88 -3.19 25.40
N ASN A 200 -0.66 -2.84 24.98
CA ASN A 200 0.56 -3.53 25.44
C ASN A 200 0.73 -3.46 26.96
N ALA A 201 0.52 -2.27 27.55
CA ALA A 201 0.61 -2.09 29.00
C ALA A 201 -0.42 -2.97 29.74
N SER A 202 -1.64 -3.07 29.21
CA SER A 202 -2.68 -3.94 29.76
C SER A 202 -2.30 -5.41 29.66
N VAL A 203 -1.80 -5.86 28.49
CA VAL A 203 -1.32 -7.24 28.29
C VAL A 203 -0.16 -7.55 29.25
N ALA A 204 0.79 -6.64 29.41
CA ALA A 204 1.91 -6.80 30.32
C ALA A 204 1.49 -6.90 31.79
N LEU A 205 0.56 -6.04 32.24
CA LEU A 205 0.03 -6.08 33.60
C LEU A 205 -0.72 -7.38 33.88
N LEU A 206 -1.56 -7.84 32.96
CA LEU A 206 -2.25 -9.13 33.05
C LEU A 206 -1.24 -10.28 33.10
N SER A 207 -0.20 -10.23 32.26
CA SER A 207 0.84 -11.24 32.22
C SER A 207 1.61 -11.33 33.54
N LEU A 208 1.99 -10.18 34.13
CA LEU A 208 2.64 -10.12 35.45
C LEU A 208 1.72 -10.62 36.57
N PHE A 209 0.42 -10.34 36.49
CA PHE A 209 -0.56 -10.84 37.45
C PHE A 209 -0.66 -12.38 37.40
N VAL A 210 -0.82 -12.96 36.21
CA VAL A 210 -0.84 -14.43 36.04
C VAL A 210 0.48 -15.04 36.48
N ALA A 211 1.62 -14.43 36.13
CA ALA A 211 2.95 -14.88 36.53
C ALA A 211 3.23 -14.84 38.04
N ARG A 212 2.43 -14.09 38.82
CA ARG A 212 2.49 -14.12 40.30
C ARG A 212 1.66 -15.25 40.87
N ALA A 213 0.61 -15.66 40.17
CA ALA A 213 -0.33 -16.68 40.60
C ALA A 213 0.05 -18.11 40.16
N THR A 214 1.06 -18.26 39.30
CA THR A 214 1.49 -19.55 38.75
C THR A 214 2.93 -19.87 39.13
N ALA A 215 3.15 -21.07 39.68
CA ALA A 215 4.50 -21.60 39.86
C ALA A 215 5.06 -22.03 38.49
N TYR A 216 6.35 -21.76 38.25
CA TYR A 216 7.03 -22.18 37.03
C TYR A 216 8.23 -23.05 37.39
N THR A 217 8.20 -24.29 36.93
CA THR A 217 9.32 -25.21 37.00
C THR A 217 9.95 -25.27 35.60
N PRO A 218 11.21 -24.85 35.43
CA PRO A 218 11.90 -24.95 34.16
C PRO A 218 11.93 -26.40 33.70
N ALA A 219 11.56 -26.68 32.45
CA ALA A 219 11.79 -27.99 31.87
C ALA A 219 13.29 -28.31 31.91
N ALA A 220 13.66 -29.51 32.34
CA ALA A 220 15.05 -29.94 32.42
C ALA A 220 15.72 -29.88 31.03
N ALA A 221 16.44 -28.79 30.76
CA ALA A 221 17.25 -28.65 29.57
C ALA A 221 18.48 -29.56 29.72
N GLY A 222 18.44 -30.78 29.19
CA GLY A 222 19.53 -31.71 29.48
C GLY A 222 19.60 -33.03 28.71
N LEU A 223 18.75 -33.31 27.73
CA LEU A 223 18.98 -34.44 26.82
C LEU A 223 19.01 -33.91 25.40
N GLU A 224 20.15 -34.07 24.72
CA GLU A 224 20.28 -33.85 23.28
C GLU A 224 19.34 -34.83 22.56
N ALA A 225 18.07 -34.47 22.45
CA ALA A 225 17.14 -35.14 21.57
C ALA A 225 17.62 -34.84 20.15
N GLY A 226 18.30 -35.82 19.54
CA GLY A 226 18.83 -35.71 18.18
C GLY A 226 17.78 -35.15 17.23
N VAL A 227 18.14 -34.08 16.51
CA VAL A 227 17.30 -33.53 15.45
C VAL A 227 17.03 -34.66 14.47
N ALA A 228 15.76 -35.00 14.23
CA ALA A 228 15.40 -36.03 13.26
C ALA A 228 16.10 -35.73 11.92
N ARG A 229 16.76 -36.72 11.31
CA ARG A 229 17.57 -36.56 10.07
C ARG A 229 16.83 -35.83 8.93
N ASP A 230 15.50 -35.90 8.92
CA ASP A 230 14.65 -35.30 7.88
C ASP A 230 13.97 -33.98 8.30
N ALA A 231 14.30 -33.41 9.46
CA ALA A 231 13.62 -32.20 9.94
C ALA A 231 13.79 -31.01 8.96
N TRP A 232 14.94 -30.94 8.27
CA TRP A 232 15.25 -29.87 7.31
C TRP A 232 14.24 -29.79 6.15
N THR A 233 13.64 -30.91 5.73
CA THR A 233 12.64 -30.88 4.64
C THR A 233 11.37 -30.15 5.06
N ILE A 234 11.00 -30.24 6.35
CA ILE A 234 9.87 -29.50 6.90
C ILE A 234 10.19 -28.00 7.00
N TYR A 235 11.43 -27.63 7.34
CA TYR A 235 11.86 -26.23 7.33
C TYR A 235 11.83 -25.64 5.91
N VAL A 236 12.24 -26.41 4.89
CA VAL A 236 12.14 -25.98 3.49
C VAL A 236 10.68 -25.88 3.05
N ALA A 237 9.85 -26.88 3.37
CA ALA A 237 8.43 -26.86 3.03
C ALA A 237 7.71 -25.64 3.66
N ILE A 238 7.92 -25.38 4.95
CA ILE A 238 7.28 -24.21 5.58
C ILE A 238 7.84 -22.89 5.07
N ALA A 239 9.13 -22.81 4.71
CA ALA A 239 9.69 -21.63 4.05
C ALA A 239 9.03 -21.40 2.67
N LEU A 240 8.88 -22.43 1.85
CA LEU A 240 8.16 -22.32 0.57
C LEU A 240 6.68 -21.97 0.77
N SER A 241 6.06 -22.48 1.83
CA SER A 241 4.68 -22.14 2.19
C SER A 241 4.54 -20.66 2.58
N GLY A 242 5.45 -20.13 3.42
CA GLY A 242 5.49 -18.71 3.75
C GLY A 242 5.77 -17.83 2.52
N MET A 243 6.66 -18.29 1.64
CA MET A 243 6.96 -17.61 0.37
C MET A 243 5.74 -17.50 -0.52
N THR A 244 5.00 -18.59 -0.74
CA THR A 244 3.78 -18.55 -1.55
C THR A 244 2.67 -17.75 -0.91
N ALA A 245 2.53 -17.79 0.42
CA ALA A 245 1.53 -17.01 1.16
C ALA A 245 1.68 -15.50 0.91
N LEU A 246 2.86 -14.95 1.21
CA LEU A 246 3.07 -13.50 1.12
C LEU A 246 3.25 -13.03 -0.33
N ALA A 247 3.79 -13.86 -1.22
CA ALA A 247 3.81 -13.54 -2.65
C ALA A 247 2.38 -13.46 -3.22
N ALA A 248 1.51 -14.41 -2.86
CA ALA A 248 0.11 -14.41 -3.28
C ALA A 248 -0.65 -13.22 -2.69
N GLU A 249 -0.43 -12.89 -1.42
CA GLU A 249 -1.04 -11.71 -0.80
C GLU A 249 -0.69 -10.43 -1.56
N VAL A 250 0.58 -10.24 -1.95
CA VAL A 250 1.01 -9.08 -2.75
C VAL A 250 0.34 -9.07 -4.12
N ILE A 251 0.36 -10.20 -4.85
CA ILE A 251 -0.21 -10.30 -6.20
C ILE A 251 -1.73 -10.07 -6.17
N TRP A 252 -2.43 -10.75 -5.26
CA TRP A 252 -3.88 -10.63 -5.14
C TRP A 252 -4.30 -9.26 -4.64
N THR A 253 -3.56 -8.64 -3.72
CA THR A 253 -3.82 -7.25 -3.30
C THR A 253 -3.75 -6.31 -4.49
N ARG A 254 -2.75 -6.48 -5.37
CA ARG A 254 -2.61 -5.67 -6.58
C ARG A 254 -3.80 -5.84 -7.53
N ILE A 255 -4.22 -7.08 -7.82
CA ILE A 255 -5.33 -7.33 -8.77
C ILE A 255 -6.69 -6.94 -8.16
N LEU A 256 -6.93 -7.28 -6.90
CA LEU A 256 -8.15 -6.91 -6.18
C LEU A 256 -8.26 -5.39 -6.02
N SER A 257 -7.15 -4.65 -5.91
CA SER A 257 -7.16 -3.19 -5.92
C SER A 257 -7.67 -2.62 -7.25
N LEU A 258 -7.47 -3.30 -8.39
CA LEU A 258 -8.11 -2.92 -9.65
C LEU A 258 -9.64 -3.11 -9.57
N LEU A 259 -10.11 -4.19 -8.92
CA LEU A 259 -11.53 -4.55 -8.84
C LEU A 259 -12.33 -3.74 -7.81
N PHE A 260 -11.70 -3.32 -6.72
CA PHE A 260 -12.36 -2.64 -5.60
C PHE A 260 -12.00 -1.15 -5.53
N GLY A 261 -10.91 -0.75 -6.19
CA GLY A 261 -10.25 0.55 -6.06
C GLY A 261 -9.13 0.52 -5.03
N ALA A 262 -8.04 1.25 -5.30
CA ALA A 262 -6.80 1.24 -4.52
C ALA A 262 -6.86 2.08 -3.23
N THR A 263 -7.94 1.94 -2.44
CA THR A 263 -8.15 2.71 -1.20
C THR A 263 -7.50 2.07 0.03
N VAL A 264 -7.27 2.86 1.07
CA VAL A 264 -6.83 2.35 2.39
C VAL A 264 -7.79 1.35 3.02
N TYR A 265 -9.09 1.46 2.72
CA TYR A 265 -10.12 0.52 3.21
C TYR A 265 -10.01 -0.83 2.50
N THR A 266 -9.76 -0.80 1.18
CA THR A 266 -9.55 -2.01 0.37
C THR A 266 -8.35 -2.80 0.87
N PHE A 267 -7.23 -2.13 1.13
CA PHE A 267 -6.03 -2.77 1.68
C PHE A 267 -6.30 -3.40 3.06
N ALA A 268 -6.92 -2.63 3.98
CA ALA A 268 -7.25 -3.14 5.31
C ALA A 268 -8.21 -4.34 5.29
N LEU A 269 -9.16 -4.34 4.35
CA LEU A 269 -10.12 -5.43 4.16
C LEU A 269 -9.44 -6.69 3.64
N ILE A 270 -8.58 -6.59 2.62
CA ILE A 270 -7.87 -7.75 2.06
C ILE A 270 -6.96 -8.38 3.12
N LEU A 271 -6.19 -7.55 3.82
CA LEU A 271 -5.34 -7.99 4.93
C LEU A 271 -6.17 -8.66 6.05
N ALA A 272 -7.30 -8.08 6.43
CA ALA A 272 -8.19 -8.65 7.44
C ALA A 272 -8.73 -10.03 7.03
N VAL A 273 -9.14 -10.22 5.77
CA VAL A 273 -9.62 -11.52 5.27
C VAL A 273 -8.48 -12.54 5.21
N PHE A 274 -7.30 -12.13 4.77
CA PHE A 274 -6.12 -13.00 4.71
C PHE A 274 -5.72 -13.47 6.11
N LEU A 275 -5.59 -12.55 7.07
CA LEU A 275 -5.31 -12.84 8.46
C LEU A 275 -6.42 -13.70 9.10
N LEU A 276 -7.70 -13.40 8.84
CA LEU A 276 -8.82 -14.22 9.32
C LEU A 276 -8.68 -15.67 8.86
N GLY A 277 -8.35 -15.88 7.57
CA GLY A 277 -8.07 -17.21 7.03
C GLY A 277 -6.90 -17.88 7.74
N LEU A 278 -5.78 -17.19 7.95
CA LEU A 278 -4.64 -17.72 8.69
C LEU A 278 -5.01 -18.13 10.13
N GLY A 279 -5.81 -17.33 10.83
CA GLY A 279 -6.28 -17.61 12.19
C GLY A 279 -7.21 -18.83 12.28
N ILE A 280 -8.19 -18.92 11.36
CA ILE A 280 -9.08 -20.08 11.21
C ILE A 280 -8.25 -21.33 10.90
N GLY A 281 -7.37 -21.22 9.90
CA GLY A 281 -6.46 -22.28 9.48
C GLY A 281 -5.59 -22.78 10.62
N SER A 282 -5.00 -21.88 11.39
CA SER A 282 -4.14 -22.25 12.52
C SER A 282 -4.90 -23.00 13.62
N THR A 283 -6.14 -22.58 13.88
CA THR A 283 -7.04 -23.27 14.83
C THR A 283 -7.39 -24.67 14.33
N ILE A 284 -7.73 -24.81 13.04
CA ILE A 284 -8.03 -26.11 12.43
C ILE A 284 -6.79 -27.01 12.41
N GLY A 285 -5.64 -26.50 11.98
CA GLY A 285 -4.38 -27.23 11.93
C GLY A 285 -3.91 -27.69 13.31
N SER A 286 -4.13 -26.87 14.34
CA SER A 286 -3.92 -27.23 15.74
C SER A 286 -4.79 -28.42 16.17
N SER A 287 -6.10 -28.35 15.91
CA SER A 287 -7.05 -29.42 16.26
C SER A 287 -6.74 -30.73 15.54
N LEU A 288 -6.45 -30.67 14.24
CA LEU A 288 -6.06 -31.82 13.43
C LEU A 288 -4.73 -32.42 13.90
N GLY A 289 -3.74 -31.58 14.19
CA GLY A 289 -2.44 -32.00 14.72
C GLY A 289 -2.55 -32.78 16.04
N HIS A 290 -3.56 -32.48 16.86
CA HIS A 290 -3.84 -33.20 18.10
C HIS A 290 -4.30 -34.65 17.88
N GLN A 291 -5.03 -34.90 16.78
CA GLN A 291 -5.71 -36.18 16.51
C GLN A 291 -4.91 -37.09 15.57
N MET A 292 -3.95 -36.55 14.81
CA MET A 292 -3.30 -37.27 13.71
C MET A 292 -1.99 -37.97 14.11
N LYS A 293 -1.89 -39.26 13.76
CA LYS A 293 -0.67 -40.06 13.93
C LYS A 293 0.47 -39.66 12.97
N ARG A 294 0.18 -38.91 11.89
CA ARG A 294 1.12 -38.56 10.80
C ARG A 294 0.98 -37.09 10.37
N PRO A 295 1.44 -36.11 11.17
CA PRO A 295 1.32 -34.68 10.86
C PRO A 295 2.03 -34.26 9.58
N ARG A 296 3.13 -34.95 9.21
CA ARG A 296 3.85 -34.71 7.95
C ARG A 296 3.00 -34.92 6.70
N VAL A 297 2.18 -35.98 6.70
CA VAL A 297 1.27 -36.29 5.58
C VAL A 297 0.16 -35.25 5.48
N ALA A 298 -0.35 -34.78 6.60
CA ALA A 298 -1.33 -33.71 6.64
C ALA A 298 -0.75 -32.39 6.10
N LEU A 299 0.50 -32.06 6.44
CA LEU A 299 1.21 -30.91 5.86
C LEU A 299 1.36 -31.07 4.33
N ALA A 300 1.78 -32.25 3.85
CA ALA A 300 1.91 -32.50 2.41
C ALA A 300 0.57 -32.33 1.66
N TRP A 301 -0.53 -32.86 2.20
CA TRP A 301 -1.86 -32.64 1.64
C TRP A 301 -2.29 -31.17 1.69
N CYS A 302 -1.95 -30.46 2.77
CA CYS A 302 -2.22 -29.05 2.89
C CYS A 302 -1.52 -28.24 1.79
N GLN A 303 -0.24 -28.52 1.53
CA GLN A 303 0.52 -27.90 0.44
C GLN A 303 0.04 -28.30 -0.97
N ALA A 304 -0.44 -29.53 -1.14
CA ALA A 304 -1.06 -29.96 -2.40
C ALA A 304 -2.39 -29.24 -2.64
N LEU A 305 -3.26 -29.14 -1.62
CA LEU A 305 -4.52 -28.39 -1.69
C LEU A 305 -4.29 -26.89 -1.92
N LEU A 306 -3.18 -26.33 -1.43
CA LEU A 306 -2.79 -24.94 -1.71
C LEU A 306 -2.61 -24.68 -3.21
N CYS A 307 -2.12 -25.66 -3.98
CA CYS A 307 -2.04 -25.52 -5.45
C CYS A 307 -3.43 -25.26 -6.04
N ALA A 308 -4.43 -26.07 -5.67
CA ALA A 308 -5.81 -25.88 -6.13
C ALA A 308 -6.43 -24.58 -5.60
N ALA A 309 -6.18 -24.22 -4.34
CA ALA A 309 -6.70 -22.99 -3.76
C ALA A 309 -6.12 -21.73 -4.41
N MET A 310 -4.84 -21.75 -4.81
CA MET A 310 -4.24 -20.66 -5.57
C MET A 310 -4.73 -20.62 -7.01
N ALA A 311 -4.90 -21.76 -7.68
CA ALA A 311 -5.52 -21.80 -9.01
C ALA A 311 -6.96 -21.28 -8.98
N TRP A 312 -7.72 -21.66 -7.94
CA TRP A 312 -9.05 -21.13 -7.63
C TRP A 312 -9.01 -19.62 -7.48
N ALA A 313 -8.17 -19.09 -6.60
CA ALA A 313 -8.08 -17.64 -6.38
C ALA A 313 -7.73 -16.89 -7.68
N GLY A 314 -6.82 -17.44 -8.50
CA GLY A 314 -6.45 -16.87 -9.80
C GLY A 314 -7.63 -16.83 -10.76
N TYR A 315 -8.31 -17.97 -10.93
CA TYR A 315 -9.51 -18.05 -11.74
C TYR A 315 -10.61 -17.09 -11.24
N ILE A 316 -10.84 -17.04 -9.92
CA ILE A 316 -11.86 -16.17 -9.35
C ILE A 316 -11.54 -14.70 -9.59
N VAL A 317 -10.30 -14.26 -9.31
CA VAL A 317 -9.93 -12.84 -9.37
C VAL A 317 -9.74 -12.35 -10.80
N MET A 318 -9.21 -13.18 -11.71
CA MET A 318 -8.91 -12.77 -13.08
C MET A 318 -10.02 -13.11 -14.08
N GLU A 319 -10.85 -14.14 -13.85
CA GLU A 319 -11.92 -14.51 -14.80
C GLU A 319 -13.31 -14.24 -14.22
N GLN A 320 -13.65 -14.70 -13.02
CA GLN A 320 -15.05 -14.60 -12.52
C GLN A 320 -15.43 -13.21 -12.01
N LEU A 321 -14.72 -12.69 -11.00
CA LEU A 321 -15.06 -11.44 -10.33
C LEU A 321 -15.11 -10.22 -11.25
N PRO A 322 -14.25 -10.09 -12.28
CA PRO A 322 -14.32 -8.96 -13.21
C PRO A 322 -15.61 -8.93 -14.05
N PHE A 323 -16.32 -10.06 -14.18
CA PHE A 323 -17.55 -10.17 -14.97
C PHE A 323 -18.81 -10.40 -14.13
N TRP A 324 -18.72 -10.30 -12.80
CA TRP A 324 -19.91 -10.24 -11.96
C TRP A 324 -20.74 -9.00 -12.33
N PRO A 325 -22.08 -9.12 -12.51
CA PRO A 325 -22.94 -8.03 -12.97
C PRO A 325 -23.21 -7.01 -11.85
N ILE A 326 -22.15 -6.48 -11.26
CA ILE A 326 -22.15 -5.44 -10.24
C ILE A 326 -21.77 -4.15 -10.94
N ASP A 327 -22.67 -3.17 -10.92
CA ASP A 327 -22.38 -1.81 -11.35
C ASP A 327 -22.01 -0.97 -10.13
N PRO A 328 -20.74 -0.57 -9.96
CA PRO A 328 -20.32 0.26 -8.82
C PRO A 328 -21.01 1.63 -8.79
N SER A 329 -21.52 2.14 -9.92
CA SER A 329 -22.23 3.42 -10.00
C SER A 329 -23.62 3.37 -9.36
N MET A 330 -24.20 2.16 -9.23
CA MET A 330 -25.48 1.96 -8.56
C MET A 330 -25.37 1.84 -7.03
N ALA A 331 -24.15 1.80 -6.49
CA ALA A 331 -23.95 1.72 -5.05
C ALA A 331 -24.35 3.04 -4.37
N SER A 332 -25.45 3.00 -3.63
CA SER A 332 -26.04 4.19 -2.99
C SER A 332 -25.28 4.67 -1.75
N THR A 333 -24.44 3.82 -1.15
CA THR A 333 -23.67 4.17 0.07
C THR A 333 -22.28 3.52 0.09
N PRO A 334 -21.27 4.17 0.72
CA PRO A 334 -19.94 3.57 0.88
C PRO A 334 -19.94 2.23 1.62
N LEU A 335 -20.83 2.06 2.61
CA LEU A 335 -20.92 0.81 3.38
C LEU A 335 -21.33 -0.38 2.51
N TYR A 336 -22.23 -0.16 1.55
CA TYR A 336 -22.65 -1.20 0.62
C TYR A 336 -21.48 -1.71 -0.25
N ASN A 337 -20.61 -0.81 -0.72
CA ASN A 337 -19.38 -1.20 -1.44
C ASN A 337 -18.47 -2.06 -0.58
N VAL A 338 -18.22 -1.65 0.67
CA VAL A 338 -17.38 -2.43 1.60
C VAL A 338 -17.95 -3.83 1.84
N GLN A 339 -19.28 -3.98 1.96
CA GLN A 339 -19.91 -5.29 2.11
C GLN A 339 -19.73 -6.18 0.88
N LEU A 340 -19.91 -5.63 -0.33
CA LEU A 340 -19.70 -6.37 -1.57
C LEU A 340 -18.24 -6.79 -1.74
N ASP A 341 -17.30 -5.86 -1.51
CA ASP A 341 -15.87 -6.12 -1.63
C ASP A 341 -15.41 -7.15 -0.57
N LEU A 342 -16.02 -7.15 0.63
CA LEU A 342 -15.80 -8.17 1.65
C LEU A 342 -16.20 -9.57 1.17
N VAL A 343 -17.39 -9.72 0.61
CA VAL A 343 -17.87 -11.02 0.10
C VAL A 343 -16.99 -11.52 -1.04
N ARG A 344 -16.63 -10.64 -1.98
CA ARG A 344 -15.76 -10.98 -3.12
C ARG A 344 -14.37 -11.41 -2.66
N THR A 345 -13.81 -10.73 -1.66
CA THR A 345 -12.50 -11.07 -1.08
C THR A 345 -12.56 -12.39 -0.32
N LEU A 346 -13.59 -12.62 0.50
CA LEU A 346 -13.78 -13.88 1.22
C LEU A 346 -13.86 -15.05 0.23
N TRP A 347 -14.58 -14.88 -0.88
CA TRP A 347 -14.73 -15.92 -1.90
C TRP A 347 -13.41 -16.27 -2.60
N ALA A 348 -12.60 -15.26 -2.91
CA ALA A 348 -11.34 -15.43 -3.63
C ALA A 348 -10.20 -15.93 -2.73
N VAL A 349 -9.99 -15.29 -1.58
CA VAL A 349 -8.74 -15.38 -0.80
C VAL A 349 -8.82 -16.40 0.34
N LEU A 350 -9.99 -16.51 0.98
CA LEU A 350 -10.15 -17.27 2.22
C LEU A 350 -9.72 -18.75 2.12
N PRO A 351 -10.02 -19.51 1.03
CA PRO A 351 -9.65 -20.92 0.95
C PRO A 351 -8.14 -21.16 1.07
N ALA A 352 -7.33 -20.37 0.37
CA ALA A 352 -5.87 -20.48 0.42
C ALA A 352 -5.32 -20.01 1.78
N ALA A 353 -5.84 -18.91 2.31
CA ALA A 353 -5.46 -18.39 3.61
C ALA A 353 -5.69 -19.39 4.76
N ILE A 354 -6.79 -20.15 4.74
CA ILE A 354 -7.03 -21.24 5.70
C ILE A 354 -5.95 -22.32 5.61
N LEU A 355 -5.53 -22.71 4.41
CA LEU A 355 -4.51 -23.75 4.25
C LEU A 355 -3.11 -23.25 4.67
N TRP A 356 -2.74 -22.02 4.35
CA TRP A 356 -1.50 -21.42 4.88
C TRP A 356 -1.54 -21.33 6.42
N GLY A 357 -2.67 -20.96 7.00
CA GLY A 357 -2.86 -20.94 8.45
C GLY A 357 -2.66 -22.30 9.11
N ALA A 358 -3.18 -23.36 8.49
CA ALA A 358 -3.05 -24.73 8.96
C ALA A 358 -1.62 -25.27 8.83
N SER A 359 -0.83 -24.76 7.89
CA SER A 359 0.51 -25.25 7.59
C SER A 359 1.49 -25.07 8.77
N PHE A 360 1.38 -23.95 9.51
CA PHE A 360 2.29 -23.68 10.63
C PHE A 360 2.15 -24.68 11.80
N PRO A 361 0.96 -24.91 12.38
CA PRO A 361 0.79 -25.94 13.42
C PRO A 361 1.14 -27.36 12.94
N LEU A 362 0.82 -27.69 11.68
CA LEU A 362 1.15 -29.01 11.10
C LEU A 362 2.66 -29.20 10.93
N ALA A 363 3.39 -28.17 10.52
CA ALA A 363 4.85 -28.18 10.47
C ALA A 363 5.45 -28.33 11.86
N LEU A 364 4.95 -27.59 12.85
CA LEU A 364 5.43 -27.67 14.23
C LEU A 364 5.20 -29.08 14.82
N ALA A 365 4.02 -29.66 14.61
CA ALA A 365 3.72 -31.05 15.00
C ALA A 365 4.60 -32.09 14.27
N SER A 366 5.09 -31.78 13.07
CA SER A 366 5.93 -32.67 12.25
C SER A 366 7.40 -32.71 12.68
N VAL A 367 7.87 -31.71 13.42
CA VAL A 367 9.24 -31.63 13.95
C VAL A 367 9.33 -31.81 15.47
N ALA A 368 8.21 -31.73 16.19
CA ALA A 368 8.18 -31.83 17.64
C ALA A 368 8.63 -33.21 18.16
N ALA A 369 9.61 -33.20 19.07
CA ALA A 369 10.04 -34.37 19.84
C ALA A 369 10.07 -34.06 21.35
N ARG A 370 9.87 -35.10 22.17
CA ARG A 370 9.93 -34.97 23.64
C ARG A 370 11.35 -34.57 24.09
N GLY A 371 11.45 -33.66 25.05
CA GLY A 371 12.73 -33.24 25.66
C GLY A 371 13.48 -32.11 24.93
N GLN A 372 12.91 -31.54 23.87
CA GLN A 372 13.46 -30.36 23.19
C GLN A 372 13.03 -29.06 23.89
N ASP A 373 13.77 -27.96 23.72
CA ASP A 373 13.31 -26.62 24.14
C ASP A 373 12.18 -26.16 23.21
N PRO A 374 10.94 -25.97 23.69
CA PRO A 374 9.82 -25.50 22.87
C PRO A 374 10.15 -24.21 22.12
N ALA A 375 10.89 -23.29 22.76
CA ALA A 375 11.23 -22.00 22.17
C ALA A 375 12.15 -22.14 20.96
N ARG A 376 13.11 -23.07 21.00
CA ARG A 376 14.00 -23.32 19.85
C ARG A 376 13.25 -23.92 18.67
N LEU A 377 12.34 -24.85 18.94
CA LEU A 377 11.54 -25.51 17.91
C LEU A 377 10.59 -24.53 17.24
N VAL A 378 9.78 -23.82 18.04
CA VAL A 378 8.82 -22.82 17.55
C VAL A 378 9.55 -21.69 16.85
N GLY A 379 10.61 -21.18 17.47
CA GLY A 379 11.42 -20.09 16.92
C GLY A 379 12.03 -20.43 15.56
N GLY A 380 12.52 -21.66 15.39
CA GLY A 380 13.05 -22.14 14.11
C GLY A 380 11.99 -22.27 13.02
N VAL A 381 10.85 -22.93 13.30
CA VAL A 381 9.78 -23.12 12.29
C VAL A 381 9.19 -21.77 11.88
N TYR A 382 8.96 -20.89 12.85
CA TYR A 382 8.48 -19.53 12.62
C TYR A 382 9.49 -18.71 11.80
N ALA A 383 10.78 -18.80 12.10
CA ALA A 383 11.82 -18.13 11.33
C ALA A 383 11.89 -18.62 9.88
N ALA A 384 11.82 -19.93 9.64
CA ALA A 384 11.84 -20.48 8.28
C ALA A 384 10.62 -20.00 7.46
N ASN A 385 9.43 -20.04 8.05
CA ASN A 385 8.22 -19.48 7.44
C ASN A 385 8.39 -17.99 7.12
N THR A 386 8.92 -17.23 8.07
CA THR A 386 9.10 -15.77 7.95
C THR A 386 10.16 -15.39 6.91
N LEU A 387 11.28 -16.13 6.83
CA LEU A 387 12.29 -15.95 5.76
C LEU A 387 11.72 -16.22 4.39
N GLY A 388 10.95 -17.31 4.26
CA GLY A 388 10.19 -17.60 3.06
C GLY A 388 9.26 -16.46 2.67
N ALA A 389 8.47 -15.98 3.63
CA ALA A 389 7.54 -14.87 3.48
C ALA A 389 8.20 -13.54 3.07
N ILE A 390 9.37 -13.21 3.64
CA ILE A 390 10.19 -12.06 3.22
C ILE A 390 10.61 -12.22 1.76
N ALA A 391 11.17 -13.38 1.41
CA ALA A 391 11.60 -13.64 0.03
C ALA A 391 10.40 -13.58 -0.93
N GLY A 392 9.25 -14.13 -0.56
CA GLY A 392 8.02 -14.12 -1.34
C GLY A 392 7.48 -12.72 -1.59
N SER A 393 7.28 -11.92 -0.54
CA SER A 393 6.77 -10.55 -0.66
C SER A 393 7.69 -9.63 -1.47
N LEU A 394 9.01 -9.67 -1.22
CA LEU A 394 9.99 -8.87 -1.95
C LEU A 394 10.09 -9.28 -3.42
N THR A 395 10.13 -10.59 -3.68
CA THR A 395 10.27 -11.11 -5.06
C THR A 395 9.00 -10.87 -5.87
N ALA A 396 7.82 -11.01 -5.26
CA ALA A 396 6.55 -10.71 -5.91
C ALA A 396 6.40 -9.21 -6.24
N SER A 397 6.71 -8.33 -5.28
CA SER A 397 6.56 -6.88 -5.43
C SER A 397 7.60 -6.24 -6.35
N LEU A 398 8.86 -6.69 -6.31
CA LEU A 398 9.96 -6.03 -7.02
C LEU A 398 10.37 -6.71 -8.33
N LEU A 399 9.99 -7.98 -8.56
CA LEU A 399 10.51 -8.77 -9.68
C LEU A 399 9.43 -9.52 -10.47
N LEU A 400 8.66 -10.42 -9.84
CA LEU A 400 7.81 -11.36 -10.59
C LEU A 400 6.74 -10.65 -11.41
N VAL A 401 5.94 -9.76 -10.80
CA VAL A 401 4.86 -9.09 -11.51
C VAL A 401 5.40 -8.19 -12.62
N ALA A 402 6.44 -7.42 -12.34
CA ALA A 402 7.01 -6.49 -13.33
C ALA A 402 7.69 -7.21 -14.51
N TRP A 403 8.20 -8.44 -14.31
CA TRP A 403 8.98 -9.14 -15.33
C TRP A 403 8.19 -10.19 -16.12
N ILE A 404 7.35 -10.97 -15.44
CA ILE A 404 6.57 -12.06 -16.04
C ILE A 404 5.07 -11.84 -15.92
N GLY A 405 4.61 -10.76 -15.30
CA GLY A 405 3.19 -10.47 -15.13
C GLY A 405 2.51 -11.31 -14.05
N SER A 406 1.29 -10.91 -13.68
CA SER A 406 0.50 -11.49 -12.59
C SER A 406 0.10 -12.96 -12.85
N GLN A 407 -0.23 -13.31 -14.10
CA GLN A 407 -0.59 -14.69 -14.47
C GLN A 407 0.57 -15.64 -14.23
N HIS A 408 1.73 -15.39 -14.84
CA HIS A 408 2.88 -16.27 -14.72
C HIS A 408 3.44 -16.26 -13.29
N SER A 409 3.36 -15.13 -12.59
CA SER A 409 3.69 -15.07 -11.16
C SER A 409 2.86 -16.06 -10.35
N GLN A 410 1.55 -16.11 -10.57
CA GLN A 410 0.66 -17.05 -9.90
C GLN A 410 0.93 -18.52 -10.27
N GLN A 411 1.26 -18.79 -11.54
CA GLN A 411 1.68 -20.12 -12.00
C GLN A 411 2.96 -20.58 -11.28
N VAL A 412 3.94 -19.68 -11.11
CA VAL A 412 5.16 -19.95 -10.34
C VAL A 412 4.83 -20.30 -8.88
N LEU A 413 3.89 -19.59 -8.25
CA LEU A 413 3.50 -19.90 -6.86
C LEU A 413 2.87 -21.30 -6.74
N ILE A 414 2.04 -21.71 -7.70
CA ILE A 414 1.47 -23.07 -7.74
C ILE A 414 2.58 -24.12 -7.82
N VAL A 415 3.59 -23.92 -8.67
CA VAL A 415 4.75 -24.81 -8.77
C VAL A 415 5.53 -24.86 -7.45
N LEU A 416 5.78 -23.70 -6.81
CA LEU A 416 6.49 -23.65 -5.52
C LEU A 416 5.72 -24.37 -4.40
N SER A 417 4.39 -24.30 -4.39
CA SER A 417 3.56 -25.05 -3.44
C SER A 417 3.58 -26.56 -3.71
N ALA A 418 3.63 -26.98 -4.97
CA ALA A 418 3.81 -28.39 -5.31
C ALA A 418 5.18 -28.92 -4.85
N VAL A 419 6.24 -28.12 -5.02
CA VAL A 419 7.58 -28.42 -4.50
C VAL A 419 7.56 -28.49 -2.97
N SER A 420 6.85 -27.57 -2.31
CA SER A 420 6.63 -27.62 -0.85
C SER A 420 5.94 -28.92 -0.40
N ALA A 421 4.92 -29.38 -1.13
CA ALA A 421 4.24 -30.65 -0.86
C ALA A 421 5.19 -31.86 -0.95
N LEU A 422 6.09 -31.86 -1.95
CA LEU A 422 7.12 -32.89 -2.10
C LEU A 422 8.07 -32.91 -0.89
N PHE A 423 8.58 -31.75 -0.47
CA PHE A 423 9.45 -31.65 0.72
C PHE A 423 8.73 -32.07 2.01
N ALA A 424 7.45 -31.68 2.17
CA ALA A 424 6.64 -32.05 3.32
C ALA A 424 6.37 -33.57 3.40
N SER A 425 6.23 -34.24 2.26
CA SER A 425 6.01 -35.69 2.18
C SER A 425 7.24 -36.51 2.63
N GLY A 426 8.44 -35.96 2.47
CA GLY A 426 9.73 -36.61 2.75
C GLY A 426 9.98 -37.88 1.91
N ALA A 427 11.16 -38.49 2.06
CA ALA A 427 11.41 -39.83 1.50
C ALA A 427 10.55 -40.94 2.17
N THR A 428 9.93 -40.61 3.31
CA THR A 428 9.17 -41.52 4.18
C THR A 428 7.74 -41.83 3.69
N ALA A 429 7.08 -40.94 2.93
CA ALA A 429 5.78 -41.25 2.34
C ALA A 429 5.87 -42.32 1.23
N PHE A 430 7.07 -42.54 0.68
CA PHE A 430 7.30 -43.40 -0.48
C PHE A 430 8.13 -44.66 -0.18
N GLY A 431 8.27 -45.03 1.10
CA GLY A 431 8.77 -46.36 1.49
C GLY A 431 10.28 -46.57 1.38
N ALA A 432 11.10 -45.51 1.42
CA ALA A 432 12.55 -45.60 1.29
C ALA A 432 13.28 -46.26 2.50
N GLU A 433 12.62 -46.45 3.64
CA GLU A 433 13.20 -47.21 4.77
C GLU A 433 13.18 -48.73 4.55
N SER A 434 12.37 -49.22 3.61
CA SER A 434 12.39 -50.61 3.18
C SER A 434 13.15 -50.65 1.86
N GLY A 435 14.37 -51.19 1.85
CA GLY A 435 15.25 -51.34 0.67
C GLY A 435 14.72 -52.22 -0.48
N LYS A 436 13.39 -52.24 -0.71
CA LYS A 436 12.70 -52.95 -1.79
C LYS A 436 12.52 -52.04 -3.00
N SER A 437 12.83 -52.57 -4.18
CA SER A 437 12.73 -51.91 -5.50
C SER A 437 11.35 -51.25 -5.78
N LEU A 438 10.27 -51.77 -5.20
CA LEU A 438 8.91 -51.21 -5.34
C LEU A 438 8.75 -49.76 -4.81
N SER A 439 9.57 -49.33 -3.83
CA SER A 439 9.49 -47.97 -3.26
C SER A 439 9.87 -46.88 -4.27
N LYS A 440 10.82 -47.17 -5.17
CA LYS A 440 11.30 -46.21 -6.17
C LYS A 440 10.25 -45.94 -7.26
N TYR A 441 9.51 -46.96 -7.68
CA TYR A 441 8.42 -46.81 -8.64
C TYR A 441 7.23 -46.05 -8.04
N ALA A 442 6.89 -46.31 -6.78
CA ALA A 442 5.83 -45.56 -6.08
C ALA A 442 6.18 -44.06 -5.94
N LEU A 443 7.45 -43.74 -5.65
CA LEU A 443 7.94 -42.36 -5.62
C LEU A 443 7.83 -41.71 -7.01
N ALA A 444 8.33 -42.39 -8.05
CA ALA A 444 8.30 -41.87 -9.43
C ALA A 444 6.86 -41.62 -9.93
N VAL A 445 5.94 -42.55 -9.70
CA VAL A 445 4.52 -42.38 -10.03
C VAL A 445 3.92 -41.19 -9.28
N SER A 446 4.23 -41.02 -8.00
CA SER A 446 3.66 -39.93 -7.21
C SER A 446 4.20 -38.56 -7.60
N VAL A 447 5.49 -38.47 -7.93
CA VAL A 447 6.09 -37.26 -8.51
C VAL A 447 5.44 -36.94 -9.85
N LEU A 448 5.20 -37.93 -10.72
CA LEU A 448 4.50 -37.74 -11.99
C LEU A 448 3.04 -37.30 -11.79
N LEU A 449 2.33 -37.86 -10.82
CA LEU A 449 0.96 -37.46 -10.50
C LEU A 449 0.91 -36.02 -9.96
N ILE A 450 1.85 -35.64 -9.09
CA ILE A 450 1.96 -34.27 -8.58
C ILE A 450 2.32 -33.32 -9.72
N ALA A 451 3.23 -33.70 -10.62
CA ALA A 451 3.59 -32.91 -11.79
C ALA A 451 2.40 -32.70 -12.72
N GLY A 452 1.68 -33.77 -13.09
CA GLY A 452 0.49 -33.68 -13.94
C GLY A 452 -0.66 -32.88 -13.29
N TYR A 453 -0.87 -33.02 -11.98
CA TYR A 453 -1.80 -32.20 -11.21
C TYR A 453 -1.40 -30.72 -11.22
N THR A 454 -0.10 -30.43 -11.03
CA THR A 454 0.43 -29.07 -11.03
C THR A 454 0.31 -28.42 -12.40
N GLU A 455 0.65 -29.16 -13.47
CA GLU A 455 0.54 -28.69 -14.86
C GLU A 455 -0.92 -28.34 -15.22
N LEU A 456 -1.87 -29.21 -14.84
CA LEU A 456 -3.30 -28.95 -15.03
C LEU A 456 -3.74 -27.65 -14.35
N LEU A 457 -3.31 -27.43 -13.10
CA LEU A 457 -3.66 -26.23 -12.35
C LEU A 457 -2.96 -24.97 -12.86
N VAL A 458 -1.71 -25.06 -13.30
CA VAL A 458 -0.96 -23.98 -13.95
C VAL A 458 -1.66 -23.54 -15.24
N ALA A 459 -2.09 -24.51 -16.04
CA ALA A 459 -2.83 -24.26 -17.28
C ALA A 459 -4.23 -23.65 -17.03
N ALA A 460 -4.81 -23.88 -15.85
CA ALA A 460 -6.11 -23.33 -15.46
C ALA A 460 -6.05 -21.86 -15.01
N VAL A 461 -4.85 -21.28 -14.79
CA VAL A 461 -4.71 -19.86 -14.41
C VAL A 461 -4.94 -18.98 -15.65
N PRO A 462 -6.03 -18.19 -15.69
CA PRO A 462 -6.33 -17.33 -16.84
C PRO A 462 -5.36 -16.14 -16.91
N PRO A 463 -5.20 -15.51 -18.09
CA PRO A 463 -4.47 -14.25 -18.20
C PRO A 463 -5.22 -13.11 -17.50
N LEU A 464 -4.50 -12.09 -17.06
CA LEU A 464 -5.12 -10.87 -16.53
C LEU A 464 -5.91 -10.17 -17.66
N PRO A 465 -7.22 -9.93 -17.52
CA PRO A 465 -8.00 -9.32 -18.58
C PRO A 465 -7.57 -7.87 -18.82
N ALA A 466 -7.37 -7.49 -20.08
CA ALA A 466 -7.01 -6.11 -20.43
C ALA A 466 -8.04 -5.09 -19.94
N ARG A 467 -9.32 -5.42 -20.03
CA ARG A 467 -10.42 -4.55 -19.54
C ARG A 467 -10.32 -4.24 -18.04
N LEU A 468 -9.73 -5.15 -17.26
CA LEU A 468 -9.51 -4.92 -15.83
C LEU A 468 -8.36 -3.91 -15.60
N VAL A 469 -7.35 -3.90 -16.47
CA VAL A 469 -6.26 -2.90 -16.40
C VAL A 469 -6.70 -1.54 -16.93
N GLU A 470 -7.59 -1.52 -17.93
CA GLU A 470 -8.19 -0.28 -18.47
C GLU A 470 -9.17 0.34 -17.46
N TYR A 471 -10.21 -0.41 -17.07
CA TYR A 471 -11.37 0.14 -16.37
C TYR A 471 -11.57 -0.39 -14.95
N GLY A 472 -10.73 -1.30 -14.48
CA GLY A 472 -10.74 -1.75 -13.09
C GLY A 472 -12.13 -2.23 -12.68
N ARG A 473 -12.68 -1.60 -11.65
CA ARG A 473 -14.02 -1.89 -11.12
C ARG A 473 -15.16 -1.63 -12.10
N TYR A 474 -14.93 -0.82 -13.13
CA TYR A 474 -15.89 -0.51 -14.20
C TYR A 474 -15.75 -1.40 -15.43
N ALA A 475 -14.93 -2.46 -15.39
CA ALA A 475 -14.67 -3.36 -16.53
C ALA A 475 -15.92 -4.03 -17.13
N VAL A 476 -17.01 -4.19 -16.36
CA VAL A 476 -18.29 -4.73 -16.85
C VAL A 476 -19.10 -3.67 -17.60
N THR A 477 -19.08 -2.45 -17.08
CA THR A 477 -19.90 -1.32 -17.56
C THR A 477 -19.23 -0.51 -18.66
N ARG A 478 -17.90 -0.60 -18.79
CA ARG A 478 -17.09 0.18 -19.73
C ARG A 478 -16.16 -0.73 -20.53
N GLY A 479 -15.76 -0.28 -21.72
CA GLY A 479 -14.71 -0.94 -22.52
C GLY A 479 -15.19 -2.03 -23.50
N ALA A 480 -16.50 -2.22 -23.68
CA ALA A 480 -17.02 -3.20 -24.66
C ALA A 480 -16.62 -2.88 -26.12
N THR A 481 -16.39 -1.60 -26.43
CA THR A 481 -16.14 -1.07 -27.78
C THR A 481 -14.73 -0.53 -27.98
N ASN A 482 -13.83 -0.70 -27.01
CA ASN A 482 -12.50 -0.09 -27.05
C ASN A 482 -11.49 -0.99 -27.76
N LYS A 483 -10.53 -0.34 -28.43
CA LYS A 483 -9.36 -1.01 -28.98
C LYS A 483 -8.18 -0.85 -28.02
N LEU A 484 -7.77 -1.94 -27.37
CA LEU A 484 -6.53 -1.97 -26.60
C LEU A 484 -5.34 -1.74 -27.54
N VAL A 485 -4.51 -0.75 -27.21
CA VAL A 485 -3.29 -0.40 -27.93
C VAL A 485 -2.06 -0.97 -27.22
N TYR A 486 -2.05 -0.89 -25.89
CA TYR A 486 -0.95 -1.36 -25.05
C TYR A 486 -1.47 -1.79 -23.68
N MET A 487 -0.84 -2.81 -23.10
CA MET A 487 -1.01 -3.20 -21.70
C MET A 487 0.35 -3.65 -21.15
N GLY A 488 0.67 -3.21 -19.93
CA GLY A 488 1.87 -3.63 -19.22
C GLY A 488 1.68 -3.60 -17.70
N GLU A 489 2.40 -4.47 -17.00
CA GLU A 489 2.42 -4.51 -15.54
C GLU A 489 3.78 -4.01 -15.06
N GLY A 490 3.80 -2.81 -14.46
CA GLY A 490 5.01 -2.16 -13.94
C GLY A 490 5.33 -2.50 -12.48
N LEU A 491 6.32 -1.82 -11.91
CA LEU A 491 6.78 -2.07 -10.53
C LEU A 491 5.77 -1.59 -9.47
N THR A 492 5.12 -0.46 -9.72
CA THR A 492 4.18 0.20 -8.82
C THR A 492 2.75 0.00 -9.31
N ALA A 493 2.51 0.06 -10.63
CA ALA A 493 1.16 -0.02 -11.19
C ALA A 493 1.10 -0.74 -12.53
N SER A 494 -0.11 -1.21 -12.89
CA SER A 494 -0.40 -1.72 -14.23
C SER A 494 -0.96 -0.58 -15.07
N VAL A 495 -0.49 -0.48 -16.31
CA VAL A 495 -0.81 0.62 -17.23
C VAL A 495 -1.36 0.07 -18.53
N ALA A 496 -2.28 0.81 -19.15
CA ALA A 496 -2.80 0.49 -20.47
C ALA A 496 -3.01 1.74 -21.31
N VAL A 497 -3.05 1.55 -22.62
CA VAL A 497 -3.47 2.56 -23.59
C VAL A 497 -4.57 1.96 -24.43
N SER A 498 -5.67 2.69 -24.62
CA SER A 498 -6.79 2.24 -25.43
C SER A 498 -7.33 3.37 -26.30
N ASP A 499 -7.82 3.05 -27.49
CA ASP A 499 -8.54 3.99 -28.34
C ASP A 499 -10.05 3.71 -28.27
N LEU A 500 -10.84 4.76 -28.07
CA LEU A 500 -12.29 4.76 -28.24
C LEU A 500 -12.67 4.80 -29.73
N THR A 501 -13.92 4.46 -30.06
CA THR A 501 -14.41 4.42 -31.45
C THR A 501 -14.44 5.78 -32.14
N ASP A 502 -14.51 6.86 -31.37
CA ASP A 502 -14.48 8.25 -31.83
C ASP A 502 -13.04 8.80 -31.99
N GLY A 503 -12.02 7.99 -31.71
CA GLY A 503 -10.61 8.36 -31.84
C GLY A 503 -9.99 8.90 -30.55
N ILE A 504 -10.73 9.02 -29.45
CA ILE A 504 -10.17 9.43 -28.16
C ILE A 504 -9.25 8.32 -27.64
N ARG A 505 -7.97 8.65 -27.51
CA ARG A 505 -6.96 7.84 -26.83
C ARG A 505 -6.99 8.07 -25.33
N ASN A 506 -7.06 6.99 -24.55
CA ASN A 506 -7.02 6.98 -23.08
C ASN A 506 -5.71 6.37 -22.58
N TYR A 507 -5.14 7.00 -21.56
CA TYR A 507 -4.08 6.45 -20.72
C TYR A 507 -4.70 5.97 -19.41
N HIS A 508 -4.47 4.70 -19.12
CA HIS A 508 -4.98 4.03 -17.93
C HIS A 508 -3.85 3.71 -16.98
N ASN A 509 -4.11 3.94 -15.69
CA ASN A 509 -3.24 3.52 -14.61
C ASN A 509 -4.09 2.95 -13.48
N ALA A 510 -3.70 1.77 -12.97
CA ALA A 510 -4.36 1.09 -11.87
C ALA A 510 -5.88 0.89 -12.05
N GLY A 511 -6.31 0.60 -13.29
CA GLY A 511 -7.72 0.31 -13.59
C GLY A 511 -8.59 1.54 -13.76
N LYS A 512 -8.01 2.71 -14.05
CA LYS A 512 -8.73 3.95 -14.27
C LYS A 512 -8.09 4.80 -15.37
N VAL A 513 -8.92 5.51 -16.14
CA VAL A 513 -8.46 6.58 -17.05
C VAL A 513 -7.91 7.73 -16.21
N GLN A 514 -6.61 7.99 -16.33
CA GLN A 514 -5.94 9.09 -15.65
C GLN A 514 -5.70 10.29 -16.58
N ALA A 515 -5.68 10.05 -17.89
CA ALA A 515 -5.55 11.09 -18.89
C ALA A 515 -6.13 10.59 -20.21
N SER A 516 -6.61 11.51 -21.04
CA SER A 516 -7.05 11.20 -22.39
C SER A 516 -6.78 12.35 -23.36
N SER A 517 -7.02 12.08 -24.64
CA SER A 517 -7.09 13.10 -25.68
C SER A 517 -8.47 13.77 -25.77
N ASP A 518 -9.38 13.48 -24.82
CA ASP A 518 -10.64 14.21 -24.71
C ASP A 518 -10.35 15.71 -24.47
N PRO A 519 -11.07 16.62 -25.14
CA PRO A 519 -10.87 18.06 -24.96
C PRO A 519 -10.95 18.54 -23.50
N ALA A 520 -11.78 17.92 -22.66
CA ALA A 520 -11.91 18.29 -21.25
C ALA A 520 -10.63 17.99 -20.45
N ASP A 521 -10.08 16.78 -20.60
CA ASP A 521 -8.84 16.34 -19.94
C ASP A 521 -7.64 17.14 -20.45
N MET A 522 -7.55 17.30 -21.77
CA MET A 522 -6.49 18.07 -22.41
C MET A 522 -6.50 19.51 -21.90
N LYS A 523 -7.67 20.14 -21.77
CA LYS A 523 -7.79 21.51 -21.27
C LYS A 523 -7.19 21.67 -19.87
N LEU A 524 -7.53 20.79 -18.93
CA LEU A 524 -6.96 20.82 -17.58
C LEU A 524 -5.43 20.68 -17.61
N GLN A 525 -4.91 19.67 -18.29
CA GLN A 525 -3.47 19.36 -18.30
C GLN A 525 -2.66 20.47 -18.98
N ARG A 526 -3.20 21.09 -20.04
CA ARG A 526 -2.63 22.29 -20.65
C ARG A 526 -2.67 23.48 -19.69
N MET A 527 -3.78 23.67 -18.97
CA MET A 527 -3.89 24.74 -17.97
C MET A 527 -2.87 24.57 -16.85
N LEU A 528 -2.69 23.37 -16.29
CA LEU A 528 -1.67 23.08 -15.27
C LEU A 528 -0.27 23.48 -15.74
N GLY A 529 0.16 22.96 -16.90
CA GLY A 529 1.49 23.25 -17.42
C GLY A 529 1.70 24.73 -17.77
N HIS A 530 0.74 25.32 -18.52
CA HIS A 530 0.88 26.71 -18.99
C HIS A 530 0.71 27.74 -17.88
N LEU A 531 -0.13 27.52 -16.87
CA LEU A 531 -0.19 28.43 -15.71
C LEU A 531 1.12 28.40 -14.91
N THR A 532 1.80 27.25 -14.87
CA THR A 532 3.07 27.10 -14.17
C THR A 532 4.22 27.88 -14.82
N THR A 533 4.15 28.12 -16.14
CA THR A 533 5.20 28.83 -16.90
C THR A 533 4.81 30.24 -17.30
N LEU A 534 3.55 30.51 -17.65
CA LEU A 534 3.08 31.84 -18.03
C LEU A 534 2.98 32.81 -16.86
N ILE A 535 2.71 32.33 -15.64
CA ILE A 535 2.53 33.23 -14.50
C ILE A 535 3.87 33.77 -13.98
N PRO A 536 4.91 32.94 -13.73
CA PRO A 536 6.24 33.46 -13.45
C PRO A 536 6.78 34.34 -14.61
N GLU A 537 7.53 35.39 -14.27
CA GLU A 537 8.14 36.24 -15.31
C GLU A 537 9.26 35.53 -16.09
N ASN A 538 9.97 34.60 -15.44
CA ASN A 538 11.14 33.94 -16.00
C ASN A 538 11.25 32.47 -15.54
N PRO A 539 10.41 31.56 -16.08
CA PRO A 539 10.35 30.15 -15.70
C PRO A 539 11.51 29.33 -16.30
N LYS A 540 12.71 29.37 -15.70
CA LYS A 540 13.90 28.67 -16.22
C LYS A 540 13.97 27.22 -15.77
N LYS A 541 13.62 26.94 -14.52
CA LYS A 541 13.62 25.59 -13.95
C LYS A 541 12.24 25.21 -13.45
N VAL A 542 11.70 24.12 -13.96
CA VAL A 542 10.37 23.64 -13.57
C VAL A 542 10.43 22.18 -13.13
N LEU A 543 9.72 21.87 -12.04
CA LEU A 543 9.48 20.51 -11.56
C LEU A 543 8.04 20.10 -11.90
N VAL A 544 7.89 18.93 -12.49
CA VAL A 544 6.61 18.25 -12.72
C VAL A 544 6.58 17.00 -11.86
N ILE A 545 5.60 16.88 -10.96
CA ILE A 545 5.38 15.69 -10.14
C ILE A 545 4.26 14.87 -10.78
N GLY A 546 4.60 13.65 -11.21
CA GLY A 546 3.75 12.78 -12.02
C GLY A 546 3.95 13.01 -13.51
N CYS A 547 4.24 11.94 -14.26
CA CYS A 547 4.33 12.00 -15.72
C CYS A 547 2.95 11.85 -16.36
N GLY A 548 2.12 10.93 -15.87
CA GLY A 548 0.81 10.62 -16.49
C GLY A 548 0.97 10.35 -17.99
N ALA A 549 0.09 10.90 -18.83
CA ALA A 549 0.22 10.90 -20.30
C ALA A 549 1.33 11.85 -20.86
N GLY A 550 1.98 12.61 -19.99
CA GLY A 550 3.02 13.59 -20.32
C GLY A 550 2.48 14.95 -20.79
N VAL A 551 1.17 15.17 -20.83
CA VAL A 551 0.57 16.38 -21.43
C VAL A 551 0.90 17.64 -20.64
N THR A 552 0.82 17.58 -19.31
CA THR A 552 1.20 18.67 -18.38
C THR A 552 2.69 19.00 -18.52
N ALA A 553 3.55 17.98 -18.45
CA ALA A 553 4.99 18.11 -18.70
C ALA A 553 5.29 18.67 -20.09
N GLY A 554 4.60 18.18 -21.11
CA GLY A 554 4.72 18.66 -22.48
C GLY A 554 4.42 20.15 -22.60
N ALA A 555 3.34 20.60 -21.95
CA ALA A 555 2.96 22.01 -21.93
C ALA A 555 4.03 22.89 -21.27
N VAL A 556 4.69 22.40 -20.21
CA VAL A 556 5.87 23.05 -19.62
C VAL A 556 7.03 23.08 -20.61
N SER A 557 7.34 21.95 -21.23
CA SER A 557 8.54 21.73 -22.06
C SER A 557 8.66 22.64 -23.28
N ILE A 558 7.54 23.23 -23.72
CA ILE A 558 7.46 24.13 -24.86
C ILE A 558 7.56 25.61 -24.48
N GLU A 559 7.74 25.95 -23.20
CA GLU A 559 8.09 27.30 -22.76
C GLU A 559 9.46 27.72 -23.33
N PRO A 560 9.53 28.80 -24.12
CA PRO A 560 10.78 29.21 -24.76
C PRO A 560 11.93 29.48 -23.79
N ARG A 561 11.64 30.10 -22.64
CA ARG A 561 12.64 30.49 -21.63
C ARG A 561 13.10 29.35 -20.73
N LEU A 562 12.45 28.20 -20.82
CA LEU A 562 12.78 27.02 -20.02
C LEU A 562 14.20 26.53 -20.35
N GLU A 563 15.00 26.34 -19.32
CA GLU A 563 16.36 25.78 -19.42
C GLU A 563 16.37 24.30 -19.01
N GLN A 564 15.62 23.94 -17.95
CA GLN A 564 15.57 22.58 -17.42
C GLN A 564 14.17 22.26 -16.88
N GLU A 565 13.66 21.11 -17.27
CA GLU A 565 12.46 20.50 -16.69
C GLU A 565 12.84 19.18 -16.02
N THR A 566 12.34 18.96 -14.81
CA THR A 566 12.50 17.69 -14.10
C THR A 566 11.14 17.05 -13.93
N ILE A 567 10.99 15.79 -14.35
CA ILE A 567 9.77 15.00 -14.12
C ILE A 567 10.08 13.99 -13.01
N ALA A 568 9.43 14.10 -11.86
CA ALA A 568 9.47 13.08 -10.81
C ALA A 568 8.34 12.07 -11.03
N GLU A 569 8.69 10.85 -11.44
CA GLU A 569 7.75 9.78 -11.79
C GLU A 569 8.03 8.53 -10.95
N ILE A 570 6.99 7.94 -10.35
CA ILE A 570 7.12 6.81 -9.43
C ILE A 570 7.13 5.45 -10.14
N GLU A 571 6.54 5.36 -11.34
CA GLU A 571 6.44 4.15 -12.15
C GLU A 571 7.39 4.21 -13.37
N PRO A 572 8.48 3.42 -13.38
CA PRO A 572 9.44 3.37 -14.48
C PRO A 572 8.84 3.03 -15.85
N LEU A 573 7.72 2.31 -15.87
CA LEU A 573 7.04 1.94 -17.10
C LEU A 573 6.32 3.12 -17.79
N VAL A 574 5.97 4.18 -17.06
CA VAL A 574 5.16 5.28 -17.62
C VAL A 574 5.89 6.09 -18.70
N PRO A 575 7.11 6.64 -18.46
CA PRO A 575 7.82 7.43 -19.45
C PRO A 575 8.01 6.75 -20.82
N PRO A 576 8.47 5.48 -20.91
CA PRO A 576 8.63 4.83 -22.21
C PRO A 576 7.28 4.59 -22.92
N VAL A 577 6.22 4.25 -22.18
CA VAL A 577 4.87 4.04 -22.75
C VAL A 577 4.35 5.34 -23.36
N VAL A 578 4.41 6.46 -22.64
CA VAL A 578 3.82 7.73 -23.12
C VAL A 578 4.68 8.40 -24.19
N SER A 579 5.99 8.19 -24.18
CA SER A 579 6.86 8.57 -25.30
C SER A 579 6.52 7.86 -26.61
N THR A 580 5.87 6.69 -26.54
CA THR A 580 5.50 5.90 -27.71
C THR A 580 4.08 6.22 -28.17
N TYR A 581 3.12 6.26 -27.25
CA TYR A 581 1.69 6.29 -27.60
C TYR A 581 1.03 7.67 -27.47
N PHE A 582 1.67 8.64 -26.81
CA PHE A 582 1.13 9.99 -26.54
C PHE A 582 2.00 11.12 -27.08
N ALA A 583 3.05 10.83 -27.85
CA ALA A 583 3.99 11.82 -28.38
C ALA A 583 3.32 13.01 -29.08
N GLU A 584 2.25 12.74 -29.84
CA GLU A 584 1.47 13.77 -30.55
C GLU A 584 0.74 14.73 -29.61
N HIS A 585 0.32 14.27 -28.43
CA HIS A 585 -0.40 15.06 -27.44
C HIS A 585 0.52 15.70 -26.40
N ASN A 586 1.67 15.10 -26.10
CA ASN A 586 2.59 15.58 -25.08
C ASN A 586 3.82 16.32 -25.62
N PHE A 587 3.84 16.66 -26.92
CA PHE A 587 4.97 17.34 -27.57
C PHE A 587 6.30 16.58 -27.51
N ASP A 588 6.22 15.25 -27.50
CA ASP A 588 7.38 14.34 -27.40
C ASP A 588 8.28 14.66 -26.19
N VAL A 589 7.64 15.01 -25.06
CA VAL A 589 8.29 15.57 -23.86
C VAL A 589 9.46 14.72 -23.36
N ILE A 590 9.35 13.40 -23.39
CA ILE A 590 10.39 12.49 -22.89
C ILE A 590 11.67 12.54 -23.73
N ARG A 591 11.57 12.90 -25.02
CA ARG A 591 12.72 13.05 -25.91
C ARG A 591 13.26 14.48 -25.97
N ASN A 592 12.61 15.44 -25.30
CA ASN A 592 13.07 16.82 -25.26
C ASN A 592 14.37 16.91 -24.44
N PRO A 593 15.46 17.50 -24.99
CA PRO A 593 16.75 17.57 -24.31
C PRO A 593 16.76 18.41 -23.03
N LYS A 594 15.74 19.26 -22.81
CA LYS A 594 15.57 20.03 -21.58
C LYS A 594 14.99 19.19 -20.43
N VAL A 595 14.39 18.04 -20.74
CA VAL A 595 13.60 17.23 -19.82
C VAL A 595 14.44 16.12 -19.21
N HIS A 596 14.38 16.02 -17.88
CA HIS A 596 15.09 15.01 -17.10
C HIS A 596 14.09 14.22 -16.26
N VAL A 597 13.90 12.94 -16.59
CA VAL A 597 13.04 12.04 -15.81
C VAL A 597 13.83 11.51 -14.61
N ARG A 598 13.25 11.67 -13.42
CA ARG A 598 13.72 11.12 -12.16
C ARG A 598 12.71 10.08 -11.69
N ILE A 599 13.14 8.81 -11.69
CA ILE A 599 12.36 7.74 -11.11
C ILE A 599 12.46 7.81 -9.59
N ASP A 600 11.48 8.46 -8.96
CA ASP A 600 11.39 8.60 -7.52
C ASP A 600 9.97 9.02 -7.11
N ASP A 601 9.67 8.88 -5.82
CA ASP A 601 8.47 9.48 -5.23
C ASP A 601 8.62 11.02 -5.24
N GLY A 602 7.60 11.75 -5.72
CA GLY A 602 7.70 13.20 -5.92
C GLY A 602 7.91 14.00 -4.63
N ARG A 603 7.35 13.53 -3.51
CA ARG A 603 7.58 14.13 -2.19
C ARG A 603 8.98 13.83 -1.70
N HIS A 604 9.43 12.59 -1.81
CA HIS A 604 10.80 12.18 -1.47
C HIS A 604 11.83 12.96 -2.31
N PHE A 605 11.60 13.14 -3.60
CA PHE A 605 12.48 13.91 -4.48
C PHE A 605 12.65 15.34 -3.95
N LEU A 606 11.54 16.01 -3.63
CA LEU A 606 11.58 17.35 -3.02
C LEU A 606 12.25 17.36 -1.64
N LEU A 607 12.08 16.33 -0.82
CA LEU A 607 12.72 16.24 0.49
C LEU A 607 14.25 16.10 0.42
N THR A 608 14.78 15.57 -0.68
CA THR A 608 16.19 15.16 -0.79
C THR A 608 16.99 15.99 -1.80
N THR A 609 16.31 16.70 -2.70
CA THR A 609 16.97 17.64 -3.60
C THR A 609 17.34 18.93 -2.88
N LYS A 610 18.33 19.64 -3.45
CA LYS A 610 18.67 21.02 -3.06
C LYS A 610 18.35 22.02 -4.17
N GLU A 611 17.79 21.53 -5.29
CA GLU A 611 17.44 22.36 -6.44
C GLU A 611 16.22 23.21 -6.12
N LYS A 612 16.23 24.46 -6.59
CA LYS A 612 15.08 25.36 -6.56
C LYS A 612 14.48 25.54 -7.94
N PHE A 613 13.18 25.80 -7.98
CA PHE A 613 12.37 25.87 -9.18
C PHE A 613 11.61 27.20 -9.26
N ASP A 614 11.41 27.68 -10.48
CA ASP A 614 10.56 28.82 -10.79
C ASP A 614 9.09 28.40 -10.94
N GLY A 615 8.85 27.10 -11.11
CA GLY A 615 7.52 26.50 -11.10
C GLY A 615 7.56 25.06 -10.60
N ILE A 616 6.58 24.68 -9.80
CA ILE A 616 6.35 23.29 -9.40
C ILE A 616 4.90 22.96 -9.73
N THR A 617 4.67 22.02 -10.65
CA THR A 617 3.33 21.52 -10.96
C THR A 617 3.20 20.10 -10.44
N SER A 618 2.11 19.83 -9.74
CA SER A 618 1.79 18.53 -9.16
C SER A 618 0.51 18.00 -9.79
N ASP A 619 0.66 16.91 -10.56
CA ASP A 619 -0.39 16.23 -11.31
C ASP A 619 -0.40 14.73 -10.94
N PRO A 620 -0.69 14.39 -9.66
CA PRO A 620 -0.62 13.02 -9.17
C PRO A 620 -1.87 12.22 -9.53
N LEU A 621 -1.81 10.91 -9.26
CA LEU A 621 -2.99 10.05 -9.25
C LEU A 621 -4.03 10.50 -8.21
N ASP A 622 -5.21 9.90 -8.28
CA ASP A 622 -6.32 10.20 -7.38
C ASP A 622 -5.95 10.12 -5.88
N PRO A 623 -6.47 11.00 -5.01
CA PRO A 623 -6.05 11.09 -3.60
C PRO A 623 -6.32 9.85 -2.73
N TRP A 624 -7.19 8.93 -3.17
CA TRP A 624 -7.41 7.66 -2.47
C TRP A 624 -6.34 6.60 -2.77
N VAL A 625 -5.60 6.76 -3.86
CA VAL A 625 -4.50 5.86 -4.22
C VAL A 625 -3.39 6.00 -3.17
N LYS A 626 -2.85 4.87 -2.74
CA LYS A 626 -1.78 4.84 -1.73
C LYS A 626 -0.63 5.77 -2.13
N GLY A 627 -0.18 6.61 -1.18
CA GLY A 627 0.88 7.60 -1.37
C GLY A 627 0.40 8.95 -1.93
N ALA A 628 -0.67 8.99 -2.74
CA ALA A 628 -1.09 10.21 -3.42
C ALA A 628 -1.54 11.32 -2.45
N ALA A 629 -2.30 10.98 -1.40
CA ALA A 629 -2.73 11.94 -0.38
C ALA A 629 -1.57 12.66 0.33
N ALA A 630 -0.35 12.10 0.32
CA ALA A 630 0.82 12.74 0.94
C ALA A 630 1.27 14.00 0.17
N LEU A 631 0.93 14.08 -1.14
CA LEU A 631 1.13 15.22 -2.03
C LEU A 631 0.05 16.31 -1.88
N TYR A 632 -0.89 16.13 -0.96
CA TYR A 632 -1.93 17.11 -0.61
C TYR A 632 -1.87 17.50 0.86
N THR A 633 -0.78 17.21 1.55
CA THR A 633 -0.62 17.60 2.96
C THR A 633 -0.12 19.03 3.05
N ARG A 634 -0.47 19.71 4.14
CA ARG A 634 0.10 21.04 4.41
C ARG A 634 1.63 20.98 4.42
N GLU A 635 2.20 19.95 5.05
CA GLU A 635 3.65 19.76 5.13
C GLU A 635 4.29 19.59 3.75
N PHE A 636 3.67 18.87 2.82
CA PHE A 636 4.13 18.81 1.43
C PHE A 636 4.13 20.18 0.76
N PHE A 637 3.07 20.98 0.91
CA PHE A 637 3.03 22.33 0.35
C PHE A 637 4.07 23.27 0.98
N GLU A 638 4.40 23.11 2.27
CA GLU A 638 5.52 23.82 2.89
C GLU A 638 6.87 23.39 2.30
N ILE A 639 7.07 22.10 2.04
CA ILE A 639 8.27 21.58 1.37
C ILE A 639 8.37 22.18 -0.05
N ALA A 640 7.28 22.16 -0.82
CA ALA A 640 7.25 22.76 -2.16
C ALA A 640 7.60 24.26 -2.12
N LYS A 641 7.03 25.01 -1.17
CA LYS A 641 7.36 26.43 -0.96
C LYS A 641 8.83 26.71 -0.69
N GLN A 642 9.50 25.86 0.10
CA GLN A 642 10.93 26.02 0.39
C GLN A 642 11.82 25.85 -0.86
N HIS A 643 11.33 25.11 -1.85
CA HIS A 643 12.01 24.85 -3.12
C HIS A 643 11.62 25.83 -4.23
N LEU A 644 10.80 26.85 -3.96
CA LEU A 644 10.56 27.93 -4.91
C LEU A 644 11.70 28.96 -4.91
N ASN A 645 12.02 29.45 -6.10
CA ASN A 645 12.70 30.73 -6.29
C ASN A 645 11.72 31.89 -6.04
N PRO A 646 12.21 33.11 -5.73
CA PRO A 646 11.35 34.28 -5.60
C PRO A 646 10.50 34.51 -6.85
N GLY A 647 9.19 34.72 -6.67
CA GLY A 647 8.26 34.85 -7.80
C GLY A 647 7.89 33.53 -8.49
N GLY A 648 8.36 32.39 -7.97
CA GLY A 648 7.94 31.08 -8.45
C GLY A 648 6.54 30.70 -8.00
N VAL A 649 5.93 29.72 -8.66
CA VAL A 649 4.55 29.28 -8.38
C VAL A 649 4.46 27.78 -8.14
N VAL A 650 3.47 27.36 -7.35
CA VAL A 650 2.99 25.98 -7.28
C VAL A 650 1.63 25.91 -7.97
N THR A 651 1.45 24.91 -8.83
CA THR A 651 0.14 24.49 -9.31
C THR A 651 -0.18 23.07 -8.88
N GLN A 652 -1.45 22.81 -8.56
CA GLN A 652 -1.92 21.52 -8.06
C GLN A 652 -3.23 21.16 -8.73
N PHE A 653 -3.30 19.96 -9.31
CA PHE A 653 -4.54 19.36 -9.80
C PHE A 653 -5.48 19.03 -8.63
N VAL A 654 -6.78 19.27 -8.79
CA VAL A 654 -7.84 18.76 -7.91
C VAL A 654 -9.03 18.30 -8.75
N GLN A 655 -9.40 17.03 -8.60
CA GLN A 655 -10.59 16.45 -9.23
C GLN A 655 -11.86 16.78 -8.44
N LEU A 656 -12.96 17.08 -9.13
CA LEU A 656 -14.28 17.19 -8.50
C LEU A 656 -15.18 15.96 -8.75
N TYR A 657 -14.83 15.14 -9.75
CA TYR A 657 -15.49 13.86 -10.03
C TYR A 657 -14.96 12.74 -9.10
N GLU A 658 -15.79 11.72 -8.89
CA GLU A 658 -15.51 10.61 -7.96
C GLU A 658 -15.05 11.10 -6.57
N SER A 659 -15.69 12.19 -6.12
CA SER A 659 -15.30 12.91 -4.92
C SER A 659 -16.51 13.38 -4.13
N THR A 660 -16.23 13.88 -2.93
CA THR A 660 -17.21 14.45 -2.00
C THR A 660 -16.86 15.89 -1.73
N GLU A 661 -17.84 16.69 -1.31
CA GLU A 661 -17.59 18.08 -0.94
C GLU A 661 -16.56 18.15 0.21
N GLU A 662 -16.61 17.23 1.16
CA GLU A 662 -15.65 17.15 2.27
C GLU A 662 -14.21 16.85 1.80
N ALA A 663 -14.03 15.95 0.81
CA ALA A 663 -12.71 15.66 0.25
C ALA A 663 -12.15 16.87 -0.51
N VAL A 664 -12.95 17.50 -1.38
CA VAL A 664 -12.51 18.68 -2.14
C VAL A 664 -12.23 19.87 -1.21
N LYS A 665 -13.06 20.08 -0.17
CA LYS A 665 -12.77 21.08 0.88
C LYS A 665 -11.45 20.77 1.59
N SER A 666 -11.13 19.50 1.86
CA SER A 666 -9.86 19.09 2.46
C SER A 666 -8.68 19.45 1.54
N GLU A 667 -8.76 19.14 0.25
CA GLU A 667 -7.71 19.46 -0.75
C GLU A 667 -7.47 20.97 -0.84
N ILE A 668 -8.53 21.72 -1.17
CA ILE A 668 -8.45 23.17 -1.37
C ILE A 668 -8.10 23.88 -0.05
N GLY A 669 -8.77 23.54 1.05
CA GLY A 669 -8.52 24.14 2.35
C GLY A 669 -7.08 23.93 2.84
N THR A 670 -6.52 22.74 2.61
CA THR A 670 -5.13 22.45 2.96
C THR A 670 -4.15 23.27 2.12
N PHE A 671 -4.40 23.38 0.81
CA PHE A 671 -3.59 24.23 -0.06
C PHE A 671 -3.66 25.70 0.35
N MET A 672 -4.85 26.23 0.64
CA MET A 672 -5.04 27.63 1.03
C MET A 672 -4.47 27.95 2.43
N GLU A 673 -4.39 26.97 3.35
CA GLU A 673 -3.67 27.15 4.61
C GLU A 673 -2.17 27.34 4.37
N ALA A 674 -1.60 26.63 3.39
CA ALA A 674 -0.21 26.81 3.00
C ALA A 674 -0.02 28.08 2.16
N PHE A 675 -0.93 28.40 1.25
CA PHE A 675 -0.87 29.59 0.38
C PHE A 675 -2.06 30.52 0.68
N PRO A 676 -1.94 31.45 1.64
CA PRO A 676 -3.04 32.36 2.00
C PRO A 676 -3.52 33.29 0.88
N ASN A 677 -2.72 33.44 -0.19
CA ASN A 677 -3.08 34.19 -1.40
C ASN A 677 -3.41 33.25 -2.58
N GLY A 678 -3.64 31.96 -2.32
CA GLY A 678 -3.89 30.97 -3.34
C GLY A 678 -5.19 31.22 -4.11
N MET A 679 -5.25 30.70 -5.32
CA MET A 679 -6.35 30.89 -6.28
C MET A 679 -6.80 29.54 -6.83
N VAL A 680 -8.05 29.51 -7.29
CA VAL A 680 -8.64 28.37 -8.01
C VAL A 680 -8.95 28.81 -9.43
N PHE A 681 -8.54 28.01 -10.41
CA PHE A 681 -8.90 28.15 -11.82
C PHE A 681 -9.67 26.90 -12.25
N ALA A 682 -10.90 27.08 -12.74
CA ALA A 682 -11.82 25.99 -13.02
C ALA A 682 -11.77 25.55 -14.48
N ASN A 683 -11.77 24.24 -14.67
CA ASN A 683 -12.06 23.64 -15.95
C ASN A 683 -13.51 23.15 -15.95
N THR A 684 -14.30 23.73 -16.86
CA THR A 684 -15.73 23.44 -16.98
C THR A 684 -16.05 22.83 -18.34
N VAL A 685 -16.95 21.85 -18.35
CA VAL A 685 -17.50 21.24 -19.56
C VAL A 685 -18.93 21.76 -19.73
N ASN A 686 -19.20 22.47 -20.83
CA ASN A 686 -20.50 23.12 -21.08
C ASN A 686 -21.00 24.01 -19.92
N GLY A 687 -20.07 24.64 -19.19
CA GLY A 687 -20.36 25.48 -18.02
C GLY A 687 -20.58 24.73 -16.70
N GLN A 688 -20.53 23.39 -16.72
CA GLN A 688 -20.57 22.55 -15.53
C GLN A 688 -19.16 22.27 -15.00
N GLY A 689 -19.01 22.24 -13.68
CA GLY A 689 -17.71 21.96 -13.04
C GLY A 689 -17.23 20.54 -13.28
N TYR A 690 -15.94 20.38 -13.63
CA TYR A 690 -15.32 19.08 -13.88
C TYR A 690 -14.12 18.84 -12.94
N ASP A 691 -13.12 19.70 -13.01
CA ASP A 691 -11.91 19.71 -12.18
C ASP A 691 -11.31 21.13 -12.10
N VAL A 692 -10.31 21.32 -11.24
CA VAL A 692 -9.72 22.64 -10.99
C VAL A 692 -8.20 22.56 -10.86
N VAL A 693 -7.56 23.71 -11.14
CA VAL A 693 -6.15 23.98 -10.90
C VAL A 693 -6.04 24.95 -9.73
N LEU A 694 -5.35 24.55 -8.67
CA LEU A 694 -4.94 25.47 -7.62
C LEU A 694 -3.64 26.15 -8.03
N LEU A 695 -3.49 27.43 -7.71
CA LEU A 695 -2.28 28.19 -7.96
C LEU A 695 -1.88 28.97 -6.71
N GLY A 696 -0.61 28.87 -6.32
CA GLY A 696 -0.06 29.53 -5.14
C GLY A 696 1.31 30.13 -5.39
N GLN A 697 1.59 31.26 -4.77
CA GLN A 697 2.88 31.93 -4.74
C GLN A 697 3.18 32.36 -3.30
N VAL A 698 4.45 32.42 -2.91
CA VAL A 698 4.86 32.87 -1.57
C VAL A 698 4.59 34.36 -1.41
N GLU A 699 5.04 35.16 -2.37
CA GLU A 699 4.74 36.59 -2.44
C GLU A 699 3.29 36.85 -2.92
N PRO A 700 2.72 38.03 -2.62
CA PRO A 700 1.46 38.44 -3.22
C PRO A 700 1.56 38.49 -4.75
N LEU A 701 0.82 37.61 -5.43
CA LEU A 701 0.84 37.52 -6.89
C LEU A 701 0.11 38.71 -7.52
N LYS A 702 0.73 39.27 -8.57
CA LYS A 702 0.08 40.19 -9.51
C LYS A 702 0.26 39.68 -10.93
N ILE A 703 -0.84 39.55 -11.65
CA ILE A 703 -0.86 39.07 -13.03
C ILE A 703 -1.20 40.26 -13.94
N ASP A 704 -0.28 40.58 -14.85
CA ASP A 704 -0.49 41.59 -15.89
C ASP A 704 -1.04 40.91 -17.15
N ILE A 705 -2.33 41.14 -17.42
CA ILE A 705 -3.07 40.49 -18.51
C ILE A 705 -2.45 40.85 -19.86
N ASP A 706 -2.07 42.12 -20.06
CA ASP A 706 -1.52 42.60 -21.32
C ASP A 706 -0.13 42.00 -21.56
N LYS A 707 0.69 41.84 -20.51
CA LYS A 707 1.99 41.16 -20.63
C LYS A 707 1.84 39.68 -20.99
N VAL A 708 0.87 38.97 -20.40
CA VAL A 708 0.59 37.57 -20.76
C VAL A 708 0.11 37.50 -22.22
N GLN A 709 -0.80 38.39 -22.62
CA GLN A 709 -1.30 38.45 -23.99
C GLN A 709 -0.19 38.79 -25.00
N ALA A 710 0.70 39.73 -24.64
CA ALA A 710 1.83 40.11 -25.48
C ALA A 710 2.81 38.94 -25.68
N ARG A 711 3.06 38.14 -24.62
CA ARG A 711 3.81 36.88 -24.75
C ARG A 711 3.12 35.94 -25.71
N LEU A 712 1.85 35.62 -25.50
CA LEU A 712 1.08 34.70 -26.37
C LEU A 712 1.00 35.16 -27.84
N ASN A 713 1.04 36.47 -28.11
CA ASN A 713 1.05 37.02 -29.46
C ASN A 713 2.44 37.01 -30.13
N SER A 714 3.51 36.80 -29.37
CA SER A 714 4.87 36.82 -29.90
C SER A 714 5.19 35.53 -30.68
N PRO A 715 6.00 35.60 -31.75
CA PRO A 715 6.34 34.43 -32.55
C PRO A 715 7.01 33.30 -31.76
N GLU A 716 7.78 33.65 -30.73
CA GLU A 716 8.49 32.70 -29.87
C GLU A 716 7.53 31.79 -29.09
N TYR A 717 6.35 32.32 -28.70
CA TYR A 717 5.32 31.61 -27.95
C TYR A 717 4.22 31.00 -28.86
N ALA A 718 4.41 30.98 -30.18
CA ALA A 718 3.39 30.51 -31.13
C ALA A 718 2.94 29.06 -30.84
N ARG A 719 3.87 28.17 -30.44
CA ARG A 719 3.55 26.79 -30.05
C ARG A 719 2.65 26.72 -28.82
N MET A 720 2.89 27.58 -27.84
CA MET A 720 2.11 27.65 -26.61
C MET A 720 0.72 28.23 -26.87
N ALA A 721 0.63 29.30 -27.67
CA ALA A 721 -0.64 29.86 -28.09
C ALA A 721 -1.47 28.84 -28.89
N GLN A 722 -0.83 28.07 -29.79
CA GLN A 722 -1.47 26.97 -30.52
C GLN A 722 -1.99 25.89 -29.56
N SER A 723 -1.16 25.48 -28.58
CA SER A 723 -1.53 24.50 -27.56
C SER A 723 -2.76 24.91 -26.74
N LEU A 724 -2.93 26.20 -26.44
CA LEU A 724 -4.10 26.72 -25.73
C LEU A 724 -5.33 26.78 -26.64
N ARG A 725 -5.16 27.17 -27.91
CA ARG A 725 -6.26 27.22 -28.89
C ARG A 725 -6.86 25.85 -29.16
N GLU A 726 -6.04 24.81 -29.20
CA GLU A 726 -6.50 23.41 -29.37
C GLU A 726 -7.46 22.96 -28.27
N VAL A 727 -7.38 23.57 -27.08
CA VAL A 727 -8.29 23.29 -25.94
C VAL A 727 -9.31 24.42 -25.73
N GLY A 728 -9.52 25.26 -26.73
CA GLY A 728 -10.54 26.31 -26.73
C GLY A 728 -10.20 27.54 -25.90
N ILE A 729 -8.91 27.81 -25.65
CA ILE A 729 -8.43 29.02 -24.96
C ILE A 729 -7.66 29.89 -25.97
N TYR A 730 -8.25 31.01 -26.38
CA TYR A 730 -7.76 31.85 -27.47
C TYR A 730 -7.00 33.11 -26.99
N SER A 731 -7.12 33.47 -25.71
CA SER A 731 -6.53 34.68 -25.16
C SER A 731 -6.13 34.55 -23.68
N ALA A 732 -5.30 35.48 -23.19
CA ALA A 732 -4.98 35.58 -21.78
C ALA A 732 -6.23 35.85 -20.93
N VAL A 733 -7.19 36.62 -21.46
CA VAL A 733 -8.47 36.90 -20.80
C VAL A 733 -9.29 35.62 -20.62
N GLU A 734 -9.34 34.75 -21.62
CA GLU A 734 -10.06 33.46 -21.51
C GLU A 734 -9.38 32.49 -20.54
N LEU A 735 -8.04 32.42 -20.56
CA LEU A 735 -7.28 31.59 -19.62
C LEU A 735 -7.53 32.05 -18.17
N LEU A 736 -7.34 33.34 -17.89
CA LEU A 736 -7.49 33.91 -16.54
C LEU A 736 -8.97 34.05 -16.14
N GLY A 737 -9.88 34.10 -17.11
CA GLY A 737 -11.33 34.13 -16.91
C GLY A 737 -11.90 32.84 -16.33
N THR A 738 -11.11 31.76 -16.31
CA THR A 738 -11.43 30.52 -15.59
C THR A 738 -11.34 30.64 -14.07
N TYR A 739 -10.92 31.80 -13.55
CA TYR A 739 -10.85 32.06 -12.11
C TYR A 739 -12.17 31.74 -11.39
N ALA A 740 -12.07 30.95 -10.31
CA ALA A 740 -13.19 30.41 -9.55
C ALA A 740 -13.10 30.69 -8.03
N GLY A 741 -12.21 31.60 -7.61
CA GLY A 741 -12.13 32.07 -6.24
C GLY A 741 -10.70 32.15 -5.69
N SER A 742 -10.55 32.96 -4.63
CA SER A 742 -9.31 33.08 -3.86
C SER A 742 -9.46 32.44 -2.49
N ALA A 743 -8.33 32.20 -1.81
CA ALA A 743 -8.31 31.75 -0.42
C ALA A 743 -9.21 32.60 0.50
N ALA A 744 -9.23 33.93 0.30
CA ALA A 744 -10.04 34.85 1.10
C ALA A 744 -11.55 34.71 0.82
N ASP A 745 -11.92 34.54 -0.45
CA ASP A 745 -13.32 34.41 -0.87
C ASP A 745 -13.92 33.07 -0.41
N LEU A 746 -13.12 32.00 -0.47
CA LEU A 746 -13.56 30.65 -0.18
C LEU A 746 -13.59 30.31 1.31
N GLN A 747 -13.08 31.17 2.20
CA GLN A 747 -13.11 30.95 3.66
C GLN A 747 -14.46 30.49 4.21
N PRO A 748 -15.62 31.08 3.84
CA PRO A 748 -16.92 30.64 4.36
C PRO A 748 -17.28 29.20 3.93
N TRP A 749 -16.87 28.80 2.72
CA TRP A 749 -17.09 27.44 2.23
C TRP A 749 -16.13 26.43 2.87
N LEU A 750 -14.91 26.87 3.15
CA LEU A 750 -13.84 26.07 3.76
C LEU A 750 -13.86 26.06 5.30
N ALA A 751 -14.85 26.68 5.94
CA ALA A 751 -14.89 26.85 7.40
C ALA A 751 -14.87 25.51 8.18
N ASP A 752 -15.40 24.44 7.59
CA ASP A 752 -15.44 23.08 8.11
C ASP A 752 -14.46 22.13 7.39
N ALA A 753 -13.54 22.66 6.57
CA ALA A 753 -12.56 21.86 5.85
C ALA A 753 -11.64 21.10 6.82
N ALA A 754 -11.59 19.77 6.68
CA ALA A 754 -10.68 18.94 7.44
C ALA A 754 -9.28 19.00 6.83
N ILE A 755 -8.36 19.71 7.46
CA ILE A 755 -7.00 19.91 6.93
C ILE A 755 -6.22 18.59 6.90
N ASN A 756 -5.69 18.26 5.72
CA ASN A 756 -4.85 17.09 5.50
C ASN A 756 -3.42 17.37 5.97
N ARG A 757 -2.95 16.58 6.92
CA ARG A 757 -1.61 16.71 7.51
C ARG A 757 -0.94 15.35 7.52
N ASP A 758 0.38 15.31 7.51
CA ASP A 758 1.16 14.08 7.69
C ASP A 758 0.68 13.21 8.86
N ARG A 759 0.34 13.87 9.98
CA ARG A 759 -0.11 13.20 11.21
C ARG A 759 -1.48 12.52 11.08
N ASN A 760 -2.37 13.03 10.24
CA ASN A 760 -3.76 12.53 10.15
C ASN A 760 -4.08 11.85 8.81
N MET A 761 -3.36 12.19 7.74
CA MET A 761 -3.62 11.79 6.35
C MET A 761 -5.12 11.78 6.02
N ARG A 762 -5.85 12.83 6.44
CA ARG A 762 -7.31 12.85 6.42
C ARG A 762 -7.89 12.61 5.03
N LEU A 763 -7.22 13.13 4.00
CA LEU A 763 -7.72 13.10 2.63
C LEU A 763 -7.88 11.67 2.10
N GLN A 764 -6.94 10.75 2.35
CA GLN A 764 -7.04 9.37 1.84
C GLN A 764 -8.30 8.64 2.33
N TYR A 765 -8.77 9.01 3.52
CA TYR A 765 -9.98 8.45 4.12
C TYR A 765 -11.25 9.11 3.60
N LEU A 766 -11.25 10.43 3.39
CA LEU A 766 -12.38 11.17 2.82
C LEU A 766 -12.57 10.79 1.35
N ALA A 767 -11.50 10.84 0.57
CA ALA A 767 -11.48 10.48 -0.84
C ALA A 767 -11.82 8.99 -1.05
N GLY A 768 -11.29 8.10 -0.20
CA GLY A 768 -11.61 6.67 -0.26
C GLY A 768 -13.09 6.33 -0.07
N LEU A 769 -13.86 7.16 0.65
CA LEU A 769 -15.32 7.01 0.76
C LEU A 769 -16.07 7.61 -0.45
N GLY A 770 -15.42 8.51 -1.19
CA GLY A 770 -15.97 9.23 -2.34
C GLY A 770 -15.80 8.54 -3.69
N LEU A 771 -15.03 7.45 -3.76
CA LEU A 771 -14.57 6.76 -4.99
C LEU A 771 -15.63 6.49 -6.08
N ASN A 772 -16.93 6.44 -5.75
CA ASN A 772 -18.02 6.21 -6.73
C ASN A 772 -19.02 7.38 -6.84
N LEU A 773 -18.72 8.56 -6.27
CA LEU A 773 -19.65 9.68 -6.18
C LEU A 773 -19.34 10.76 -7.23
N TYR A 774 -20.23 10.91 -8.21
CA TYR A 774 -20.09 11.90 -9.28
C TYR A 774 -20.86 13.18 -8.95
N LYS A 775 -20.28 14.02 -8.08
CA LYS A 775 -20.88 15.28 -7.61
C LYS A 775 -20.12 16.53 -8.06
N ALA A 776 -19.37 16.43 -9.17
CA ALA A 776 -18.47 17.48 -9.65
C ALA A 776 -19.13 18.86 -9.78
N ASP A 777 -20.24 18.93 -10.52
CA ASP A 777 -20.94 20.21 -10.74
C ASP A 777 -21.59 20.78 -9.47
N PRO A 778 -22.33 20.02 -8.64
CA PRO A 778 -22.80 20.50 -7.34
C PRO A 778 -21.68 21.05 -6.44
N ILE A 779 -20.54 20.35 -6.37
CA ILE A 779 -19.37 20.80 -5.59
C ILE A 779 -18.85 22.13 -6.15
N TYR A 780 -18.66 22.20 -7.47
CA TYR A 780 -18.20 23.41 -8.14
C TYR A 780 -19.12 24.60 -7.89
N VAL A 781 -20.44 24.44 -8.06
CA VAL A 781 -21.42 25.51 -7.83
C VAL A 781 -21.40 25.97 -6.37
N ASN A 782 -21.32 25.03 -5.41
CA ASN A 782 -21.25 25.33 -3.98
C ASN A 782 -19.98 26.10 -3.59
N MET A 783 -18.85 25.82 -4.25
CA MET A 783 -17.59 26.54 -4.07
C MET A 783 -17.64 27.92 -4.75
N ALA A 784 -17.91 27.94 -6.07
CA ALA A 784 -17.77 29.12 -6.91
C ALA A 784 -18.79 30.23 -6.59
N ARG A 785 -19.91 29.92 -5.93
CA ARG A 785 -20.87 30.95 -5.43
C ARG A 785 -20.24 31.94 -4.44
N HIS A 786 -19.11 31.56 -3.82
CA HIS A 786 -18.38 32.41 -2.87
C HIS A 786 -17.33 33.29 -3.57
N ALA A 787 -16.98 32.98 -4.83
CA ALA A 787 -15.95 33.68 -5.58
C ALA A 787 -16.33 35.15 -5.83
N LYS A 788 -15.33 36.02 -5.81
CA LYS A 788 -15.46 37.44 -6.16
C LYS A 788 -14.38 37.84 -7.14
N PHE A 789 -14.63 38.88 -7.92
CA PHE A 789 -13.60 39.43 -8.80
C PHE A 789 -12.41 39.93 -7.96
N PRO A 790 -11.18 39.46 -8.20
CA PRO A 790 -10.04 39.78 -7.37
C PRO A 790 -9.37 41.09 -7.81
N GLU A 791 -9.86 42.22 -7.29
CA GLU A 791 -9.43 43.58 -7.72
C GLU A 791 -7.92 43.84 -7.60
N ASN A 792 -7.21 43.14 -6.71
CA ASN A 792 -5.77 43.33 -6.48
C ASN A 792 -4.87 42.31 -7.19
N LEU A 793 -5.45 41.25 -7.78
CA LEU A 793 -4.70 40.18 -8.43
C LEU A 793 -4.33 40.55 -9.88
N PHE A 794 -5.30 41.07 -10.62
CA PHE A 794 -5.15 41.36 -12.04
C PHE A 794 -4.82 42.83 -12.30
N THR A 795 -3.93 43.07 -13.25
CA THR A 795 -3.56 44.39 -13.75
C THR A 795 -3.52 44.38 -15.28
N GLY A 796 -3.67 45.54 -15.91
CA GLY A 796 -3.65 45.68 -17.37
C GLY A 796 -4.41 46.92 -17.81
N SER A 797 -4.58 47.05 -19.12
CA SER A 797 -5.39 48.08 -19.77
C SER A 797 -6.85 48.00 -19.32
N GLY A 798 -7.56 49.13 -19.36
CA GLY A 798 -8.98 49.17 -19.00
C GLY A 798 -9.82 48.19 -19.81
N GLN A 799 -9.52 48.04 -21.10
CA GLN A 799 -10.19 47.08 -21.98
C GLN A 799 -9.95 45.62 -21.54
N ALA A 800 -8.71 45.26 -21.21
CA ALA A 800 -8.38 43.91 -20.76
C ALA A 800 -9.05 43.59 -19.41
N MET A 801 -9.06 44.55 -18.47
CA MET A 801 -9.72 44.40 -17.18
C MET A 801 -11.23 44.24 -17.31
N ASP A 802 -11.88 45.04 -18.17
CA ASP A 802 -13.33 44.95 -18.39
C ASP A 802 -13.72 43.65 -19.09
N ALA A 803 -12.91 43.20 -20.07
CA ALA A 803 -13.10 41.90 -20.71
C ALA A 803 -12.96 40.74 -19.71
N LEU A 804 -11.98 40.80 -18.81
CA LEU A 804 -11.79 39.79 -17.78
C LEU A 804 -12.95 39.78 -16.78
N ARG A 805 -13.47 40.93 -16.36
CA ARG A 805 -14.67 41.02 -15.51
C ARG A 805 -15.89 40.35 -16.16
N GLN A 806 -16.04 40.47 -17.48
CA GLN A 806 -17.12 39.79 -18.21
C GLN A 806 -16.87 38.29 -18.37
N ALA A 807 -15.61 37.88 -18.49
CA ALA A 807 -15.22 36.48 -18.65
C ALA A 807 -15.38 35.67 -17.35
N ILE A 808 -15.07 36.28 -16.19
CA ILE A 808 -15.25 35.66 -14.88
C ILE A 808 -16.75 35.59 -14.56
N ARG A 809 -17.36 34.46 -14.93
CA ARG A 809 -18.77 34.16 -14.65
C ARG A 809 -18.90 33.54 -13.27
N ILE A 810 -19.23 34.34 -12.27
CA ILE A 810 -19.52 33.86 -10.91
C ILE A 810 -20.92 33.19 -10.92
N PRO A 811 -21.03 31.87 -10.67
CA PRO A 811 -22.33 31.19 -10.67
C PRO A 811 -23.25 31.79 -9.59
N GLY A 812 -24.41 32.29 -10.01
CA GLY A 812 -25.43 32.84 -9.10
C GLY A 812 -25.38 34.35 -8.86
N ALA A 813 -24.44 35.10 -9.46
CA ALA A 813 -24.52 36.56 -9.52
C ALA A 813 -25.61 36.98 -10.51
N ARG A 814 -26.79 37.34 -10.00
CA ARG A 814 -27.83 38.07 -10.75
C ARG A 814 -27.63 39.56 -10.62
#